data_AF-A0AA39UQR2-F1
#
_entry.id   AF-A0AA39UQR2-F1
#
_cell.length_a   1.000
_cell.length_b   1.000
_cell.length_c   1.000
_cell.angle_alpha   90.00
_cell.angle_beta   90.00
_cell.angle_gamma   90.00
#
_symmetry.space_group_name_H-M   'P 1'
#
loop_
_entity.id
_entity.type
_entity.pdbx_description
1 polymer ?
#
loop_
_entity_poly.entity_id
_entity_poly.type
_entity_poly.pdbx_seq_one_letter_code
_entity_poly.pdbx_strand_id
1 'polypeptide(L)'
;MVKYGPGAIPDSVTTPFSTSTLLLSNLPPDVYDDTITKMIQPYGTPVEIALEPAKATALIKFEDCLAASLAAQSLEGTEYQSVTLSATVNEAGVRLYESARASRIVKLTWTTPNCTAWFFYDSITEAKREVERLNKLTFQGKKIEAQFDRPKKNQTNSFAVQIHGLPSDSDSVILKHSLEVHPDLSTHIGPPTFAGDLVQRLQEELRCYGEVDNVEIAYDGSDTKTTGFADFITTSAAAKAVGALNGKEHASLKGLGRIKAKHTFLIRHNIDQCIFMPIEASIETLRARYKTCQILAVNRDHSAVTLRLFGPDQEEFMQARKCLNVLVSGEPLLVGGKPLWDPYFDLGSCQKQLTRLNKKHDVHIGLDFLNRIVRVHGPRERRLEAKKGLFDLLRLVHSQQFSVPLPQYSLHGLLNGGLEQLYDAIGPTKVDMDLIGRTLLVRGSEENKQNAEEMLSAFISSPEGDDDSRCSLCCVLPVNQVALPCGHLYCRSCLHILINSAIGPTFAGLKCIAKVHSVDDDDDSGVSECSAFIPHQIFMQILSEEEQHDLLESSFLAYIHQRPDEFFYCPTVYCTSVFPAQNPIPGAMLRCPTCSTWICPSCRATFHESLDCELYKAVSMDSEFKEQEQEGSEPCVDRQ
;
A
#
# COMPACT_ATOMS: atom_id res chain seq x y z
N MET A 1 -2.39 -17.56 -2.78
CA MET A 1 -2.49 -18.80 -1.97
C MET A 1 -1.09 -19.30 -1.70
N VAL A 2 -0.78 -19.68 -0.47
CA VAL A 2 0.54 -20.22 -0.08
C VAL A 2 0.35 -21.66 0.39
N LYS A 3 1.22 -22.57 -0.05
CA LYS A 3 1.32 -23.92 0.50
C LYS A 3 2.60 -24.02 1.31
N TYR A 4 2.48 -24.54 2.53
CA TYR A 4 3.60 -24.67 3.46
C TYR A 4 4.01 -26.13 3.60
N GLY A 5 5.31 -26.37 3.52
CA GLY A 5 5.94 -27.66 3.75
C GLY A 5 6.46 -27.83 5.19
N PRO A 6 7.33 -28.83 5.41
CA PRO A 6 8.00 -29.04 6.68
C PRO A 6 8.74 -27.78 7.18
N GLY A 7 8.75 -27.57 8.49
CA GLY A 7 9.37 -26.41 9.10
C GLY A 7 8.57 -25.12 8.92
N ALA A 8 7.32 -25.20 8.45
CA ALA A 8 6.49 -24.07 8.06
C ALA A 8 7.09 -23.23 6.93
N ILE A 9 7.98 -23.78 6.11
CA ILE A 9 8.58 -23.07 4.96
C ILE A 9 7.59 -23.12 3.78
N PRO A 10 7.34 -22.02 3.06
CA PRO A 10 6.53 -22.08 1.84
C PRO A 10 7.16 -22.99 0.78
N ASP A 11 6.39 -23.95 0.28
CA ASP A 11 6.74 -24.79 -0.87
C ASP A 11 6.37 -24.10 -2.19
N SER A 12 5.24 -23.39 -2.20
CA SER A 12 4.76 -22.67 -3.37
C SER A 12 3.93 -21.44 -2.98
N VAL A 13 4.13 -20.34 -3.68
CA VAL A 13 3.34 -19.11 -3.57
C VAL A 13 2.65 -18.85 -4.90
N THR A 14 1.32 -18.87 -4.91
CA THR A 14 0.51 -18.51 -6.08
C THR A 14 -0.05 -17.11 -5.90
N THR A 15 0.29 -16.20 -6.80
CA THR A 15 -0.26 -14.84 -6.82
C THR A 15 -1.47 -14.76 -7.76
N PRO A 16 -2.36 -13.76 -7.61
CA PRO A 16 -3.40 -13.48 -8.59
C PRO A 16 -2.87 -13.07 -9.97
N PHE A 17 -1.58 -12.71 -10.05
CA PHE A 17 -0.88 -12.14 -11.20
C PHE A 17 0.01 -13.13 -11.95
N SER A 18 -0.07 -14.40 -11.58
CA SER A 18 0.72 -15.49 -12.13
C SER A 18 -0.24 -16.54 -12.70
N THR A 19 -1.09 -16.13 -13.65
CA THR A 19 -1.96 -17.08 -14.32
C THR A 19 -1.31 -17.57 -15.60
N SER A 20 -1.54 -18.85 -15.83
CA SER A 20 -1.27 -19.49 -17.11
C SER A 20 -2.49 -19.45 -18.01
N THR A 21 -3.48 -18.57 -17.80
CA THR A 21 -4.74 -18.60 -18.55
C THR A 21 -4.84 -17.46 -19.55
N LEU A 22 -4.92 -17.78 -20.83
CA LEU A 22 -5.21 -16.87 -21.94
C LEU A 22 -6.72 -16.85 -22.23
N LEU A 23 -7.29 -15.66 -22.38
CA LEU A 23 -8.60 -15.42 -22.98
C LEU A 23 -8.40 -14.95 -24.42
N LEU A 24 -8.83 -15.77 -25.36
CA LEU A 24 -8.91 -15.43 -26.78
C LEU A 24 -10.34 -15.06 -27.12
N SER A 25 -10.56 -13.88 -27.69
CA SER A 25 -11.86 -13.29 -27.99
C SER A 25 -11.95 -12.90 -29.46
N ASN A 26 -13.19 -12.65 -29.92
CA ASN A 26 -13.51 -12.34 -31.30
C ASN A 26 -13.16 -13.49 -32.26
N LEU A 27 -13.40 -14.73 -31.81
CA LEU A 27 -13.18 -15.93 -32.60
C LEU A 27 -14.25 -16.09 -33.69
N PRO A 28 -13.87 -16.47 -34.91
CA PRO A 28 -14.83 -16.90 -35.93
C PRO A 28 -15.71 -18.06 -35.45
N PRO A 29 -16.95 -18.17 -35.95
CA PRO A 29 -17.92 -19.17 -35.49
C PRO A 29 -17.55 -20.62 -35.86
N ASP A 30 -16.56 -20.83 -36.73
CA ASP A 30 -16.06 -22.11 -37.22
C ASP A 30 -14.76 -22.57 -36.52
N VAL A 31 -14.36 -21.95 -35.42
CA VAL A 31 -13.16 -22.34 -34.65
C VAL A 31 -13.45 -23.51 -33.70
N TYR A 32 -12.58 -24.52 -33.74
CA TYR A 32 -12.61 -25.72 -32.89
C TYR A 32 -11.29 -25.93 -32.14
N ASP A 33 -11.28 -26.82 -31.14
CA ASP A 33 -10.14 -27.06 -30.24
C ASP A 33 -8.83 -27.33 -30.97
N ASP A 34 -8.85 -28.13 -32.06
CA ASP A 34 -7.65 -28.44 -32.85
C ASP A 34 -7.01 -27.20 -33.50
N THR A 35 -7.85 -26.25 -33.92
CA THR A 35 -7.42 -25.00 -34.55
C THR A 35 -6.78 -24.08 -33.52
N ILE A 36 -7.41 -23.94 -32.35
CA ILE A 36 -6.86 -23.18 -31.23
C ILE A 36 -5.55 -23.80 -30.76
N THR A 37 -5.52 -25.12 -30.59
CA THR A 37 -4.32 -25.86 -30.18
C THR A 37 -3.14 -25.56 -31.11
N LYS A 38 -3.34 -25.58 -32.43
CA LYS A 38 -2.30 -25.23 -33.41
C LYS A 38 -1.88 -23.76 -33.32
N MET A 39 -2.82 -22.87 -33.04
CA MET A 39 -2.55 -21.43 -32.89
C MET A 39 -1.69 -21.14 -31.66
N ILE A 40 -1.89 -21.87 -30.56
CA ILE A 40 -1.21 -21.63 -29.29
C ILE A 40 0.04 -22.48 -29.03
N GLN A 41 0.18 -23.62 -29.72
CA GLN A 41 1.30 -24.56 -29.58
C GLN A 41 2.69 -23.89 -29.62
N PRO A 42 2.95 -22.85 -30.45
CA PRO A 42 4.25 -22.19 -30.48
C PRO A 42 4.65 -21.53 -29.16
N TYR A 43 3.68 -21.21 -28.30
CA TYR A 43 3.90 -20.45 -27.06
C TYR A 43 4.00 -21.37 -25.83
N GLY A 44 3.40 -22.56 -25.88
CA GLY A 44 3.52 -23.57 -24.84
C GLY A 44 2.46 -24.66 -24.92
N THR A 45 2.52 -25.60 -23.97
CA THR A 45 1.59 -26.72 -23.89
C THR A 45 0.31 -26.30 -23.16
N PRO A 46 -0.88 -26.39 -23.78
CA PRO A 46 -2.14 -26.19 -23.09
C PRO A 46 -2.44 -27.38 -22.16
N VAL A 47 -2.80 -27.06 -20.92
CA VAL A 47 -3.36 -27.99 -19.92
C VAL A 47 -4.87 -28.13 -20.11
N GLU A 48 -5.55 -27.05 -20.48
CA GLU A 48 -7.01 -27.02 -20.63
C GLU A 48 -7.42 -25.99 -21.70
N ILE A 49 -8.41 -26.32 -22.53
CA ILE A 49 -9.02 -25.40 -23.49
C ILE A 49 -10.53 -25.48 -23.29
N ALA A 50 -11.15 -24.34 -23.01
CA ALA A 50 -12.59 -24.19 -22.83
C ALA A 50 -13.13 -23.19 -23.87
N LEU A 51 -13.79 -23.73 -24.90
CA LEU A 51 -14.46 -22.96 -25.95
C LEU A 51 -15.85 -22.49 -25.50
N GLU A 52 -16.16 -21.22 -25.74
CA GLU A 52 -17.51 -20.66 -25.62
C GLU A 52 -17.98 -20.07 -26.96
N PRO A 53 -18.48 -20.91 -27.90
CA PRO A 53 -18.85 -20.47 -29.25
C PRO A 53 -19.92 -19.37 -29.26
N ALA A 54 -20.86 -19.42 -28.30
CA ALA A 54 -21.92 -18.43 -28.17
C ALA A 54 -21.40 -17.02 -27.82
N LYS A 55 -20.22 -16.92 -27.21
CA LYS A 55 -19.56 -15.64 -26.88
C LYS A 55 -18.40 -15.31 -27.81
N ALA A 56 -18.08 -16.18 -28.77
CA ALA A 56 -16.91 -16.07 -29.63
C ALA A 56 -15.59 -15.97 -28.83
N THR A 57 -15.48 -16.74 -27.74
CA THR A 57 -14.32 -16.73 -26.84
C THR A 57 -13.77 -18.13 -26.56
N ALA A 58 -12.49 -18.22 -26.21
CA ALA A 58 -11.84 -19.41 -25.70
C ALA A 58 -10.97 -19.07 -24.49
N LEU A 59 -11.04 -19.90 -23.45
CA LEU A 59 -10.17 -19.84 -22.29
C LEU A 59 -9.15 -20.97 -22.39
N ILE A 60 -7.87 -20.63 -22.37
CA ILE A 60 -6.77 -21.56 -22.60
C ILE A 60 -5.84 -21.50 -21.39
N LYS A 61 -5.75 -22.58 -20.63
CA LYS A 61 -4.81 -22.70 -19.53
C LYS A 61 -3.56 -23.42 -19.99
N PHE A 62 -2.41 -22.80 -19.82
CA PHE A 62 -1.08 -23.34 -20.07
C PHE A 62 -0.48 -23.97 -18.81
N GLU A 63 0.59 -24.73 -18.99
CA GLU A 63 1.40 -25.23 -17.88
C GLU A 63 2.23 -24.10 -17.23
N ASP A 64 2.65 -23.12 -18.05
CA ASP A 64 3.48 -21.98 -17.65
C ASP A 64 2.75 -20.64 -17.87
N CYS A 65 2.93 -19.70 -16.94
CA CYS A 65 2.41 -18.33 -17.03
C CYS A 65 3.06 -17.55 -18.18
N LEU A 66 4.34 -17.82 -18.47
CA LEU A 66 5.04 -17.19 -19.59
C LEU A 66 4.40 -17.57 -20.93
N ALA A 67 3.97 -18.82 -21.09
CA ALA A 67 3.32 -19.30 -22.31
C ALA A 67 2.01 -18.54 -22.61
N ALA A 68 1.16 -18.36 -21.59
CA ALA A 68 -0.08 -17.59 -21.73
C ALA A 68 0.19 -16.13 -22.12
N SER A 69 1.25 -15.55 -21.56
CA SER A 69 1.64 -14.17 -21.80
C SER A 69 2.19 -13.95 -23.21
N LEU A 70 3.08 -14.83 -23.68
CA LEU A 70 3.63 -14.80 -25.03
C LEU A 70 2.54 -14.99 -26.08
N ALA A 71 1.58 -15.90 -25.80
CA ALA A 71 0.42 -16.11 -26.66
C ALA A 71 -0.46 -14.86 -26.72
N ALA A 72 -0.76 -14.20 -25.58
CA ALA A 72 -1.53 -12.97 -25.55
C ALA A 72 -0.87 -11.86 -26.39
N GLN A 73 0.41 -11.61 -26.17
CA GLN A 73 1.17 -10.59 -26.89
C GLN A 73 1.23 -10.86 -28.40
N SER A 74 1.39 -12.12 -28.79
CA SER A 74 1.58 -12.48 -30.20
C SER A 74 0.28 -12.59 -30.98
N LEU A 75 -0.84 -12.87 -30.30
CA LEU A 75 -2.15 -13.06 -30.94
C LEU A 75 -3.03 -11.80 -30.88
N GLU A 76 -2.82 -10.90 -29.93
CA GLU A 76 -3.57 -9.65 -29.82
C GLU A 76 -3.41 -8.80 -31.10
N GLY A 77 -4.53 -8.41 -31.71
CA GLY A 77 -4.55 -7.60 -32.91
C GLY A 77 -4.19 -8.35 -34.20
N THR A 78 -3.96 -9.66 -34.16
CA THR A 78 -3.67 -10.45 -35.37
C THR A 78 -4.93 -10.72 -36.18
N GLU A 79 -4.80 -10.74 -37.52
CA GLU A 79 -5.90 -11.14 -38.40
C GLU A 79 -5.96 -12.66 -38.56
N TYR A 80 -7.11 -13.24 -38.23
CA TYR A 80 -7.42 -14.64 -38.47
C TYR A 80 -8.79 -14.73 -39.15
N GLN A 81 -8.83 -15.35 -40.34
CA GLN A 81 -10.05 -15.47 -41.17
C GLN A 81 -10.81 -14.13 -41.35
N SER A 82 -10.09 -13.04 -41.62
CA SER A 82 -10.64 -11.68 -41.79
C SER A 82 -11.29 -11.08 -40.54
N VAL A 83 -11.00 -11.63 -39.36
CA VAL A 83 -11.38 -11.08 -38.05
C VAL A 83 -10.10 -10.74 -37.28
N THR A 84 -10.09 -9.59 -36.60
CA THR A 84 -8.99 -9.22 -35.70
C THR A 84 -9.20 -9.88 -34.35
N LEU A 85 -8.29 -10.78 -33.98
CA LEU A 85 -8.34 -11.47 -32.69
C LEU A 85 -8.00 -10.50 -31.55
N SER A 86 -8.63 -10.71 -30.40
CA SER A 86 -8.19 -10.10 -29.14
C SER A 86 -7.74 -11.21 -28.19
N ALA A 87 -6.52 -11.13 -27.71
CA ALA A 87 -5.87 -12.12 -26.87
C ALA A 87 -5.36 -11.44 -25.60
N THR A 88 -6.00 -11.72 -24.47
CA THR A 88 -5.65 -11.14 -23.18
C THR A 88 -5.36 -12.23 -22.18
N VAL A 89 -4.44 -12.00 -21.24
CA VAL A 89 -4.29 -12.93 -20.10
C VAL A 89 -5.52 -12.74 -19.21
N ASN A 90 -6.22 -13.83 -18.90
CA ASN A 90 -7.47 -13.81 -18.14
C ASN A 90 -7.19 -13.56 -16.65
N GLU A 91 -6.84 -12.32 -16.31
CA GLU A 91 -6.53 -11.95 -14.93
C GLU A 91 -7.33 -10.73 -14.49
N ALA A 92 -7.87 -10.84 -13.27
CA ALA A 92 -8.34 -9.68 -12.54
C ALA A 92 -7.14 -8.78 -12.21
N GLY A 93 -6.88 -7.79 -13.06
CA GLY A 93 -5.89 -6.74 -12.80
C GLY A 93 -4.67 -6.71 -13.72
N VAL A 94 -4.53 -7.61 -14.70
CA VAL A 94 -3.46 -7.49 -15.71
C VAL A 94 -4.01 -6.94 -17.00
N ARG A 95 -3.35 -5.92 -17.54
CA ARG A 95 -3.72 -5.30 -18.82
C ARG A 95 -2.49 -5.05 -19.65
N LEU A 96 -2.62 -5.25 -20.96
CA LEU A 96 -1.61 -4.80 -21.91
C LEU A 96 -1.81 -3.30 -22.15
N TYR A 97 -0.72 -2.55 -22.06
CA TYR A 97 -0.73 -1.13 -22.36
C TYR A 97 -0.52 -0.90 -23.85
N GLU A 98 -1.51 -0.27 -24.48
CA GLU A 98 -1.31 0.32 -25.80
C GLU A 98 -0.36 1.51 -25.67
N SER A 99 0.81 1.42 -26.29
CA SER A 99 1.74 2.55 -26.36
C SER A 99 1.10 3.70 -27.14
N ALA A 100 0.48 4.63 -26.42
CA ALA A 100 -0.15 5.81 -26.97
C ALA A 100 0.44 7.07 -26.36
N ARG A 101 0.52 8.14 -27.16
CA ARG A 101 0.94 9.47 -26.66
C ARG A 101 -0.14 10.16 -25.84
N ALA A 102 -1.41 9.75 -25.98
CA ALA A 102 -2.53 10.34 -25.25
C ALA A 102 -2.86 9.50 -24.02
N SER A 103 -3.07 10.15 -22.88
CA SER A 103 -3.48 9.46 -21.65
C SER A 103 -4.89 8.89 -21.77
N ARG A 104 -5.11 7.75 -21.12
CA ARG A 104 -6.44 7.16 -20.91
C ARG A 104 -7.31 7.96 -19.92
N ILE A 105 -6.71 8.92 -19.22
CA ILE A 105 -7.40 9.72 -18.21
C ILE A 105 -7.96 11.00 -18.84
N VAL A 106 -9.24 11.25 -18.60
CA VAL A 106 -9.96 12.43 -19.04
C VAL A 106 -10.28 13.31 -17.83
N LYS A 107 -9.76 14.54 -17.83
CA LYS A 107 -10.17 15.60 -16.91
C LYS A 107 -11.50 16.17 -17.37
N LEU A 108 -12.46 16.15 -16.48
CA LEU A 108 -13.79 16.71 -16.67
C LEU A 108 -13.93 17.93 -15.75
N THR A 109 -14.43 19.04 -16.28
CA THR A 109 -14.70 20.25 -15.50
C THR A 109 -16.07 20.79 -15.86
N TRP A 110 -16.90 21.05 -14.85
CA TRP A 110 -18.27 21.51 -15.00
C TRP A 110 -18.65 22.53 -13.93
N THR A 111 -19.83 23.13 -14.04
CA THR A 111 -20.33 24.10 -13.06
C THR A 111 -20.77 23.37 -11.79
N THR A 112 -20.26 23.79 -10.63
CA THR A 112 -20.60 23.19 -9.34
C THR A 112 -22.12 23.24 -9.12
N PRO A 113 -22.78 22.11 -8.82
CA PRO A 113 -24.18 22.10 -8.44
C PRO A 113 -24.45 23.06 -7.28
N ASN A 114 -25.39 23.97 -7.51
CA ASN A 114 -25.81 24.99 -6.54
C ASN A 114 -27.34 25.13 -6.52
N CYS A 115 -27.86 25.76 -5.46
CA CYS A 115 -29.25 26.19 -5.36
C CYS A 115 -29.36 27.72 -5.29
N THR A 116 -30.59 28.22 -5.41
CA THR A 116 -30.92 29.64 -5.24
C THR A 116 -31.91 29.79 -4.09
N ALA A 117 -31.69 30.76 -3.21
CA ALA A 117 -32.63 31.13 -2.16
C ALA A 117 -33.33 32.47 -2.47
N TRP A 118 -34.54 32.64 -1.95
CA TRP A 118 -35.29 33.88 -2.01
C TRP A 118 -35.61 34.33 -0.59
N PHE A 119 -35.18 35.54 -0.24
CA PHE A 119 -35.56 36.23 0.98
C PHE A 119 -36.63 37.28 0.67
N PHE A 120 -37.74 37.27 1.40
CA PHE A 120 -38.88 38.16 1.14
C PHE A 120 -38.97 39.25 2.20
N TYR A 121 -38.86 40.51 1.78
CA TYR A 121 -38.89 41.69 2.66
C TYR A 121 -40.17 42.51 2.47
N ASP A 122 -40.52 43.33 3.45
CA ASP A 122 -41.75 44.14 3.42
C ASP A 122 -41.58 45.44 2.63
N SER A 123 -40.35 45.89 2.37
CA SER A 123 -40.07 47.10 1.59
C SER A 123 -38.97 46.93 0.54
N ILE A 124 -39.10 47.66 -0.57
CA ILE A 124 -38.09 47.72 -1.64
C ILE A 124 -36.77 48.28 -1.09
N THR A 125 -36.84 49.28 -0.22
CA THR A 125 -35.66 49.95 0.36
C THR A 125 -34.83 48.96 1.17
N GLU A 126 -35.49 48.16 2.00
CA GLU A 126 -34.83 47.11 2.78
C GLU A 126 -34.26 46.02 1.89
N ALA A 127 -35.03 45.51 0.93
CA ALA A 127 -34.56 44.49 0.00
C ALA A 127 -33.31 44.93 -0.79
N LYS A 128 -33.28 46.19 -1.27
CA LYS A 128 -32.10 46.72 -1.97
C LYS A 128 -30.89 46.90 -1.05
N ARG A 129 -31.11 47.35 0.20
CA ARG A 129 -30.05 47.43 1.21
C ARG A 129 -29.43 46.06 1.48
N GLU A 130 -30.27 45.03 1.60
CA GLU A 130 -29.79 43.66 1.83
C GLU A 130 -29.08 43.08 0.60
N VAL A 131 -29.48 43.41 -0.62
CA VAL A 131 -28.71 43.05 -1.83
C VAL A 131 -27.31 43.63 -1.79
N GLU A 132 -27.16 44.92 -1.48
CA GLU A 132 -25.84 45.56 -1.38
C GLU A 132 -24.97 44.93 -0.28
N ARG A 133 -25.58 44.55 0.85
CA ARG A 133 -24.88 43.90 1.96
C ARG A 133 -24.47 42.47 1.65
N LEU A 134 -25.36 41.68 1.05
CA LEU A 134 -25.20 40.24 0.86
C LEU A 134 -24.39 39.88 -0.39
N ASN A 135 -24.37 40.75 -1.39
CA ASN A 135 -23.71 40.45 -2.65
C ASN A 135 -22.19 40.25 -2.46
N LYS A 136 -21.65 39.15 -3.00
CA LYS A 136 -20.24 38.74 -2.91
C LYS A 136 -19.75 38.34 -1.50
N LEU A 137 -20.66 38.14 -0.55
CA LEU A 137 -20.29 37.52 0.72
C LEU A 137 -19.89 36.05 0.51
N THR A 138 -19.11 35.52 1.45
CA THR A 138 -18.72 34.11 1.46
C THR A 138 -19.62 33.34 2.42
N PHE A 139 -20.28 32.30 1.93
CA PHE A 139 -21.08 31.36 2.71
C PHE A 139 -20.52 29.95 2.52
N GLN A 140 -20.15 29.29 3.64
CA GLN A 140 -19.53 27.95 3.62
C GLN A 140 -18.36 27.82 2.63
N GLY A 141 -17.52 28.86 2.54
CA GLY A 141 -16.38 28.90 1.64
C GLY A 141 -16.69 29.22 0.18
N LYS A 142 -17.96 29.49 -0.18
CA LYS A 142 -18.38 29.87 -1.54
C LYS A 142 -18.90 31.29 -1.60
N LYS A 143 -18.53 32.05 -2.63
CA LYS A 143 -19.08 33.40 -2.87
C LYS A 143 -20.52 33.33 -3.39
N ILE A 144 -21.41 34.06 -2.73
CA ILE A 144 -22.81 34.19 -3.13
C ILE A 144 -23.04 35.45 -3.95
N GLU A 145 -24.03 35.40 -4.84
CA GLU A 145 -24.48 36.56 -5.61
C GLU A 145 -25.89 36.95 -5.19
N ALA A 146 -26.07 38.19 -4.73
CA ALA A 146 -27.37 38.70 -4.32
C ALA A 146 -27.95 39.61 -5.41
N GLN A 147 -29.19 39.37 -5.81
CA GLN A 147 -29.89 40.16 -6.82
C GLN A 147 -31.30 40.54 -6.35
N PHE A 148 -31.71 41.77 -6.61
CA PHE A 148 -33.07 42.21 -6.36
C PHE A 148 -34.00 41.74 -7.47
N ASP A 149 -35.03 40.96 -7.14
CA ASP A 149 -36.03 40.56 -8.11
C ASP A 149 -36.98 41.73 -8.41
N ARG A 150 -37.24 41.99 -9.69
CA ARG A 150 -38.06 43.14 -10.08
C ARG A 150 -39.52 42.88 -9.71
N PRO A 151 -40.14 43.72 -8.85
CA PRO A 151 -41.51 43.50 -8.42
C PRO A 151 -42.49 43.68 -9.58
N LYS A 152 -43.63 42.99 -9.49
CA LYS A 152 -44.75 43.17 -10.43
C LYS A 152 -45.37 44.56 -10.24
N LYS A 153 -45.97 45.14 -11.30
CA LYS A 153 -46.52 46.51 -11.30
C LYS A 153 -47.46 46.85 -10.13
N ASN A 154 -48.16 45.86 -9.56
CA ASN A 154 -49.14 46.04 -8.48
C ASN A 154 -48.71 45.36 -7.15
N GLN A 155 -47.43 45.03 -7.00
CA GLN A 155 -46.93 44.35 -5.81
C GLN A 155 -46.69 45.35 -4.68
N THR A 156 -47.42 45.19 -3.57
CA THR A 156 -47.39 46.11 -2.43
C THR A 156 -46.63 45.58 -1.21
N ASN A 157 -46.26 44.30 -1.19
CA ASN A 157 -45.49 43.63 -0.13
C ASN A 157 -44.66 42.46 -0.71
N SER A 158 -43.82 41.84 0.13
CA SER A 158 -43.05 40.63 -0.21
C SER A 158 -42.07 40.81 -1.38
N PHE A 159 -41.13 41.73 -1.24
CA PHE A 159 -40.08 42.01 -2.22
C PHE A 159 -38.93 41.00 -2.10
N ALA A 160 -38.64 40.29 -3.18
CA ALA A 160 -37.70 39.16 -3.15
C ALA A 160 -36.25 39.59 -3.44
N VAL A 161 -35.34 39.10 -2.63
CA VAL A 161 -33.89 39.10 -2.86
C VAL A 161 -33.47 37.67 -3.18
N GLN A 162 -32.90 37.48 -4.37
CA GLN A 162 -32.40 36.19 -4.83
C GLN A 162 -30.93 36.05 -4.42
N ILE A 163 -30.58 34.90 -3.83
CA ILE A 163 -29.22 34.54 -3.45
C ILE A 163 -28.81 33.33 -4.28
N HIS A 164 -27.91 33.54 -5.24
CA HIS A 164 -27.37 32.49 -6.11
C HIS A 164 -26.04 31.95 -5.59
N GLY A 165 -25.67 30.74 -6.07
CA GLY A 165 -24.37 30.14 -5.78
C GLY A 165 -24.31 29.39 -4.44
N LEU A 166 -25.47 29.07 -3.85
CA LEU A 166 -25.54 28.37 -2.57
C LEU A 166 -25.19 26.87 -2.75
N PRO A 167 -24.51 26.24 -1.76
CA PRO A 167 -24.31 24.79 -1.73
C PRO A 167 -25.62 24.02 -1.91
N SER A 168 -25.57 22.87 -2.61
CA SER A 168 -26.77 22.10 -2.94
C SER A 168 -27.51 21.54 -1.71
N ASP A 169 -26.81 21.42 -0.59
CA ASP A 169 -27.28 20.98 0.73
C ASP A 169 -27.62 22.14 1.69
N SER A 170 -27.70 23.37 1.19
CA SER A 170 -28.00 24.55 2.03
C SER A 170 -29.33 24.43 2.75
N ASP A 171 -29.30 24.62 4.07
CA ASP A 171 -30.47 24.70 4.93
C ASP A 171 -30.84 26.16 5.26
N SER A 172 -32.14 26.42 5.37
CA SER A 172 -32.67 27.77 5.60
C SER A 172 -32.29 28.35 6.96
N VAL A 173 -32.12 27.52 8.00
CA VAL A 173 -31.75 27.97 9.36
C VAL A 173 -30.29 28.37 9.38
N ILE A 174 -29.41 27.51 8.86
CA ILE A 174 -27.97 27.78 8.77
C ILE A 174 -27.73 29.02 7.90
N LEU A 175 -28.41 29.11 6.76
CA LEU A 175 -28.27 30.22 5.83
C LEU A 175 -28.63 31.56 6.49
N LYS A 176 -29.79 31.65 7.16
CA LYS A 176 -30.20 32.88 7.85
C LYS A 176 -29.24 33.26 8.97
N HIS A 177 -28.82 32.27 9.77
CA HIS A 177 -27.89 32.49 10.87
C HIS A 177 -26.53 33.01 10.38
N SER A 178 -25.92 32.36 9.39
CA SER A 178 -24.62 32.75 8.86
C SER A 178 -24.64 34.07 8.09
N LEU A 179 -25.76 34.43 7.47
CA LEU A 179 -25.92 35.70 6.75
C LEU A 179 -26.47 36.84 7.62
N GLU A 180 -26.68 36.59 8.91
CA GLU A 180 -27.21 37.55 9.89
C GLU A 180 -28.56 38.15 9.46
N VAL A 181 -29.43 37.30 8.89
CA VAL A 181 -30.78 37.68 8.46
C VAL A 181 -31.77 37.30 9.56
N HIS A 182 -32.87 38.06 9.69
CA HIS A 182 -33.88 37.82 10.73
C HIS A 182 -34.39 36.36 10.69
N PRO A 183 -34.42 35.63 11.83
CA PRO A 183 -34.82 34.22 11.87
C PRO A 183 -36.20 33.95 11.28
N ASP A 184 -37.15 34.85 11.52
CA ASP A 184 -38.53 34.73 11.05
C ASP A 184 -38.74 35.23 9.60
N LEU A 185 -37.69 35.66 8.90
CA LEU A 185 -37.83 36.14 7.53
C LEU A 185 -38.34 35.03 6.62
N SER A 186 -39.39 35.28 5.84
CA SER A 186 -39.88 34.30 4.87
C SER A 186 -38.78 33.97 3.86
N THR A 187 -38.47 32.69 3.72
CA THR A 187 -37.36 32.18 2.91
C THR A 187 -37.82 30.96 2.13
N HIS A 188 -37.47 30.92 0.85
CA HIS A 188 -37.66 29.76 0.00
C HIS A 188 -36.31 29.36 -0.61
N ILE A 189 -35.97 28.08 -0.57
CA ILE A 189 -34.78 27.53 -1.25
C ILE A 189 -35.26 26.67 -2.41
N GLY A 190 -34.80 26.98 -3.61
CA GLY A 190 -35.14 26.24 -4.81
C GLY A 190 -34.37 24.92 -4.90
N PRO A 191 -34.80 23.99 -5.77
CA PRO A 191 -34.09 22.75 -5.97
C PRO A 191 -32.66 23.02 -6.50
N PRO A 192 -31.71 22.10 -6.24
CA PRO A 192 -30.38 22.21 -6.81
C PRO A 192 -30.44 22.14 -8.33
N THR A 193 -29.50 22.84 -8.98
CA THR A 193 -29.32 22.87 -10.43
C THR A 193 -29.11 21.48 -11.02
N PHE A 194 -28.55 20.55 -10.26
CA PHE A 194 -28.42 19.14 -10.60
C PHE A 194 -28.97 18.27 -9.46
N ALA A 195 -29.72 17.21 -9.80
CA ALA A 195 -30.33 16.31 -8.84
C ALA A 195 -29.92 14.85 -9.10
N GLY A 196 -29.68 14.11 -8.01
CA GLY A 196 -29.29 12.70 -8.02
C GLY A 196 -27.80 12.47 -7.83
N ASP A 197 -27.37 11.22 -7.93
CA ASP A 197 -25.98 10.83 -7.78
C ASP A 197 -25.16 11.22 -9.02
N LEU A 198 -24.32 12.24 -8.85
CA LEU A 198 -23.48 12.78 -9.90
C LEU A 198 -22.43 11.79 -10.39
N VAL A 199 -21.83 10.99 -9.50
CA VAL A 199 -20.79 10.01 -9.87
C VAL A 199 -21.42 8.92 -10.72
N GLN A 200 -22.55 8.38 -10.29
CA GLN A 200 -23.29 7.36 -11.03
C GLN A 200 -23.70 7.88 -12.42
N ARG A 201 -24.30 9.09 -12.50
CA ARG A 201 -24.73 9.71 -13.77
C ARG A 201 -23.56 9.95 -14.72
N LEU A 202 -22.42 10.43 -14.21
CA LEU A 202 -21.20 10.58 -15.00
C LEU A 202 -20.72 9.23 -15.52
N GLN A 203 -20.70 8.20 -14.67
CA GLN A 203 -20.27 6.87 -15.07
C GLN A 203 -21.15 6.25 -16.16
N GLU A 204 -22.48 6.40 -16.04
CA GLU A 204 -23.44 5.97 -17.07
C GLU A 204 -23.21 6.69 -18.41
N GLU A 205 -23.02 8.01 -18.40
CA GLU A 205 -22.74 8.78 -19.62
C GLU A 205 -21.39 8.40 -20.24
N LEU A 206 -20.34 8.23 -19.43
CA LEU A 206 -18.99 7.94 -19.92
C LEU A 206 -18.90 6.55 -20.56
N ARG A 207 -19.69 5.58 -20.06
CA ARG A 207 -19.77 4.21 -20.61
C ARG A 207 -20.27 4.17 -22.07
N CYS A 208 -20.95 5.20 -22.54
CA CYS A 208 -21.34 5.33 -23.95
C CYS A 208 -20.15 5.45 -24.92
N TYR A 209 -18.97 5.84 -24.42
CA TYR A 209 -17.77 6.06 -25.24
C TYR A 209 -16.74 4.92 -25.13
N GLY A 210 -16.89 4.06 -24.12
CA GLY A 210 -16.09 2.87 -23.88
C GLY A 210 -16.10 2.47 -22.41
N GLU A 211 -15.40 1.38 -22.08
CA GLU A 211 -15.32 0.91 -20.70
C GLU A 211 -14.53 1.89 -19.81
N VAL A 212 -15.04 2.12 -18.61
CA VAL A 212 -14.52 3.08 -17.63
C VAL A 212 -14.09 2.33 -16.38
N ASP A 213 -12.81 2.45 -16.04
CA ASP A 213 -12.19 1.81 -14.88
C ASP A 213 -12.59 2.51 -13.57
N ASN A 214 -12.57 3.85 -13.57
CA ASN A 214 -12.89 4.64 -12.40
C ASN A 214 -13.42 6.03 -12.79
N VAL A 215 -14.36 6.56 -12.00
CA VAL A 215 -14.80 7.95 -12.07
C VAL A 215 -14.68 8.53 -10.68
N GLU A 216 -13.95 9.64 -10.54
CA GLU A 216 -13.83 10.34 -9.27
C GLU A 216 -14.10 11.83 -9.41
N ILE A 217 -14.60 12.44 -8.34
CA ILE A 217 -14.71 13.88 -8.18
C ILE A 217 -13.57 14.29 -7.24
N ALA A 218 -12.64 15.10 -7.74
CA ALA A 218 -11.39 15.40 -7.04
C ALA A 218 -11.48 16.63 -6.14
N TYR A 219 -12.38 17.57 -6.44
CA TYR A 219 -12.41 18.86 -5.76
C TYR A 219 -13.77 19.56 -5.87
N ASP A 220 -14.31 19.99 -4.72
CA ASP A 220 -15.49 20.85 -4.57
C ASP A 220 -15.15 22.36 -4.48
N GLY A 221 -13.92 22.70 -4.08
CA GLY A 221 -13.68 23.93 -3.30
C GLY A 221 -13.32 25.24 -4.03
N SER A 222 -13.52 25.37 -5.35
CA SER A 222 -13.38 26.70 -5.98
C SER A 222 -14.73 27.19 -6.43
N ASP A 223 -15.19 28.27 -5.77
CA ASP A 223 -16.36 29.17 -5.94
C ASP A 223 -17.44 28.88 -7.00
N THR A 224 -17.18 28.21 -8.13
CA THR A 224 -18.18 27.92 -9.19
C THR A 224 -17.95 26.65 -10.02
N LYS A 225 -16.80 25.95 -9.90
CA LYS A 225 -16.46 24.82 -10.78
C LYS A 225 -15.98 23.59 -10.03
N THR A 226 -16.46 22.43 -10.46
CA THR A 226 -16.06 21.12 -9.98
C THR A 226 -15.15 20.45 -11.00
N THR A 227 -14.14 19.73 -10.52
CA THR A 227 -13.26 18.90 -11.36
C THR A 227 -13.43 17.43 -10.99
N GLY A 228 -13.63 16.59 -12.00
CA GLY A 228 -13.57 15.14 -11.89
C GLY A 228 -12.60 14.53 -12.90
N PHE A 229 -12.31 13.26 -12.70
CA PHE A 229 -11.47 12.46 -13.57
C PHE A 229 -12.17 11.16 -13.93
N ALA A 230 -12.10 10.81 -15.20
CA ALA A 230 -12.54 9.52 -15.72
C ALA A 230 -11.31 8.76 -16.21
N ASP A 231 -11.11 7.56 -15.69
CA ASP A 231 -10.06 6.64 -16.11
C ASP A 231 -10.67 5.62 -17.06
N PHE A 232 -10.35 5.70 -18.35
CA PHE A 232 -10.82 4.74 -19.36
C PHE A 232 -9.88 3.55 -19.47
N ILE A 233 -10.43 2.42 -19.92
CA ILE A 233 -9.59 1.23 -20.20
C ILE A 233 -8.65 1.50 -21.37
N THR A 234 -9.15 2.15 -22.42
CA THR A 234 -8.39 2.40 -23.65
C THR A 234 -8.26 3.89 -23.95
N THR A 235 -7.17 4.22 -24.62
CA THR A 235 -6.85 5.60 -25.03
C THR A 235 -7.83 6.08 -26.13
N SER A 236 -8.30 5.15 -26.98
CA SER A 236 -9.34 5.37 -27.97
C SER A 236 -10.70 5.75 -27.35
N ALA A 237 -11.12 5.07 -26.28
CA ALA A 237 -12.35 5.40 -25.57
C ALA A 237 -12.27 6.81 -24.93
N ALA A 238 -11.13 7.11 -24.29
CA ALA A 238 -10.86 8.45 -23.77
C ALA A 238 -10.96 9.53 -24.85
N ALA A 239 -10.38 9.28 -26.04
CA ALA A 239 -10.43 10.22 -27.16
C ALA A 239 -11.86 10.44 -27.68
N LYS A 240 -12.67 9.37 -27.78
CA LYS A 240 -14.10 9.46 -28.13
C LYS A 240 -14.86 10.32 -27.12
N ALA A 241 -14.64 10.10 -25.82
CA ALA A 241 -15.27 10.86 -24.75
C ALA A 241 -14.88 12.35 -24.81
N VAL A 242 -13.60 12.68 -25.02
CA VAL A 242 -13.14 14.07 -25.18
C VAL A 242 -13.80 14.74 -26.39
N GLY A 243 -13.84 14.07 -27.55
CA GLY A 243 -14.46 14.62 -28.76
C GLY A 243 -15.98 14.81 -28.63
N ALA A 244 -16.64 13.94 -27.86
CA ALA A 244 -18.08 14.02 -27.62
C ALA A 244 -18.44 15.10 -26.60
N LEU A 245 -17.80 15.10 -25.43
CA LEU A 245 -18.21 15.89 -24.26
C LEU A 245 -17.73 17.34 -24.28
N ASN A 246 -16.56 17.61 -24.87
CA ASN A 246 -15.88 18.89 -24.68
C ASN A 246 -16.67 20.08 -25.24
N GLY A 247 -17.01 21.03 -24.36
CA GLY A 247 -17.67 22.29 -24.68
C GLY A 247 -19.19 22.19 -24.86
N LYS A 248 -19.79 21.01 -24.63
CA LYS A 248 -21.20 20.72 -24.88
C LYS A 248 -21.99 20.50 -23.59
N GLU A 249 -23.30 20.68 -23.70
CA GLU A 249 -24.26 20.27 -22.67
C GLU A 249 -24.78 18.88 -23.02
N HIS A 250 -24.99 18.04 -22.00
CA HIS A 250 -25.41 16.66 -22.17
C HIS A 250 -26.74 16.44 -21.46
N ALA A 251 -27.69 15.81 -22.14
CA ALA A 251 -29.05 15.65 -21.63
C ALA A 251 -29.10 14.82 -20.33
N SER A 252 -28.28 13.77 -20.25
CA SER A 252 -28.07 12.91 -19.07
C SER A 252 -27.46 13.66 -17.88
N LEU A 253 -26.76 14.76 -18.14
CA LEU A 253 -26.04 15.59 -17.17
C LEU A 253 -26.61 17.02 -17.08
N LYS A 254 -27.89 17.17 -17.40
CA LYS A 254 -28.59 18.46 -17.37
C LYS A 254 -28.48 19.07 -15.96
N GLY A 255 -28.02 20.31 -15.90
CA GLY A 255 -27.77 21.02 -14.63
C GLY A 255 -26.31 21.35 -14.38
N LEU A 256 -25.37 20.61 -14.99
CA LEU A 256 -23.93 20.85 -14.85
C LEU A 256 -23.38 21.92 -15.81
N GLY A 257 -24.24 22.42 -16.71
CA GLY A 257 -23.84 23.32 -17.80
C GLY A 257 -22.95 22.63 -18.84
N ARG A 258 -22.09 23.41 -19.48
CA ARG A 258 -21.15 22.89 -20.50
C ARG A 258 -19.97 22.19 -19.83
N ILE A 259 -19.76 20.92 -20.18
CA ILE A 259 -18.67 20.12 -19.66
C ILE A 259 -17.41 20.40 -20.49
N LYS A 260 -16.30 20.70 -19.84
CA LYS A 260 -14.98 20.73 -20.49
C LYS A 260 -14.31 19.38 -20.25
N ALA A 261 -13.98 18.70 -21.35
CA ALA A 261 -13.32 17.40 -21.31
C ALA A 261 -11.96 17.51 -22.02
N LYS A 262 -10.89 17.06 -21.37
CA LYS A 262 -9.53 17.10 -21.92
C LYS A 262 -8.74 15.87 -21.46
N HIS A 263 -7.85 15.37 -22.31
CA HIS A 263 -6.84 14.41 -21.85
C HIS A 263 -5.94 15.05 -20.78
N THR A 264 -5.58 14.27 -19.78
CA THR A 264 -4.65 14.64 -18.72
C THR A 264 -3.95 13.39 -18.23
N PHE A 265 -2.75 13.51 -17.68
CA PHE A 265 -2.18 12.48 -16.82
C PHE A 265 -2.62 12.71 -15.37
N LEU A 266 -2.64 11.66 -14.56
CA LEU A 266 -3.01 11.72 -13.15
C LEU A 266 -2.36 10.58 -12.35
N ILE A 267 -1.83 10.91 -11.19
CA ILE A 267 -1.44 9.93 -10.14
C ILE A 267 -2.07 10.32 -8.81
N ARG A 268 -2.20 9.34 -7.92
CA ARG A 268 -2.81 9.48 -6.60
C ARG A 268 -1.91 8.82 -5.56
N HIS A 269 -1.67 9.52 -4.45
CA HIS A 269 -1.05 8.95 -3.26
C HIS A 269 -1.98 9.17 -2.08
N ASN A 270 -2.27 8.10 -1.34
CA ASN A 270 -2.91 8.20 -0.03
C ASN A 270 -1.80 8.05 1.00
N ILE A 271 -1.58 9.09 1.79
CA ILE A 271 -0.53 9.13 2.80
C ILE A 271 -1.11 9.54 4.14
N ASP A 272 -0.48 9.08 5.22
CA ASP A 272 -0.87 9.49 6.56
C ASP A 272 -0.53 10.96 6.80
N GLN A 273 -1.34 11.62 7.65
CA GLN A 273 -1.16 13.01 8.03
C GLN A 273 0.24 13.26 8.61
N CYS A 274 0.79 12.28 9.34
CA CYS A 274 2.13 12.37 9.92
C CYS A 274 3.25 12.39 8.87
N ILE A 275 3.02 11.85 7.66
CA ILE A 275 3.94 11.94 6.53
C ILE A 275 3.72 13.25 5.77
N PHE A 276 2.47 13.65 5.56
CA PHE A 276 2.12 14.88 4.83
C PHE A 276 2.67 16.13 5.52
N MET A 277 2.51 16.24 6.84
CA MET A 277 2.87 17.46 7.59
C MET A 277 4.34 17.87 7.38
N PRO A 278 5.35 17.00 7.55
CA PRO A 278 6.74 17.37 7.32
C PRO A 278 7.09 17.74 5.86
N ILE A 279 6.33 17.28 4.87
CA ILE A 279 6.62 17.50 3.44
C ILE A 279 5.72 18.56 2.80
N GLU A 280 4.77 19.14 3.52
CA GLU A 280 3.79 20.10 2.99
C GLU A 280 4.46 21.31 2.33
N ALA A 281 5.49 21.88 2.97
CA ALA A 281 6.25 22.99 2.40
C ALA A 281 6.97 22.59 1.10
N SER A 282 7.53 21.38 1.04
CA SER A 282 8.15 20.85 -0.19
C SER A 282 7.13 20.63 -1.30
N ILE A 283 5.91 20.20 -0.96
CA ILE A 283 4.79 20.08 -1.91
C ILE A 283 4.40 21.46 -2.46
N GLU A 284 4.39 22.50 -1.62
CA GLU A 284 4.10 23.86 -2.08
C GLU A 284 5.18 24.40 -3.04
N THR A 285 6.45 24.08 -2.77
CA THR A 285 7.53 24.35 -3.72
C THR A 285 7.32 23.63 -5.06
N LEU A 286 6.89 22.36 -5.04
CA LEU A 286 6.55 21.64 -6.28
C LEU A 286 5.37 22.28 -7.03
N ARG A 287 4.34 22.74 -6.30
CA ARG A 287 3.18 23.45 -6.89
C ARG A 287 3.60 24.74 -7.59
N ALA A 288 4.51 25.50 -7.00
CA ALA A 288 5.00 26.75 -7.58
C ALA A 288 5.93 26.51 -8.79
N ARG A 289 6.64 25.38 -8.81
CA ARG A 289 7.60 25.03 -9.86
C ARG A 289 6.93 24.66 -11.19
N TYR A 290 5.93 23.77 -11.12
CA TYR A 290 5.30 23.21 -12.32
C TYR A 290 4.06 24.01 -12.71
N LYS A 291 4.05 24.57 -13.92
CA LYS A 291 3.03 25.49 -14.42
C LYS A 291 1.86 24.77 -15.08
N THR A 292 2.11 23.65 -15.76
CA THR A 292 1.05 22.91 -16.46
C THR A 292 0.43 21.82 -15.60
N CYS A 293 1.14 21.39 -14.55
CA CYS A 293 0.68 20.41 -13.58
C CYS A 293 0.06 21.09 -12.35
N GLN A 294 -0.84 20.37 -11.68
CA GLN A 294 -1.46 20.80 -10.43
C GLN A 294 -1.35 19.67 -9.41
N ILE A 295 -1.05 20.03 -8.16
CA ILE A 295 -1.02 19.10 -7.04
C ILE A 295 -2.13 19.50 -6.06
N LEU A 296 -3.16 18.67 -5.95
CA LEU A 296 -4.24 18.86 -4.97
C LEU A 296 -4.02 17.95 -3.77
N ALA A 297 -4.10 18.51 -2.57
CA ALA A 297 -4.13 17.77 -1.32
C ALA A 297 -5.56 17.81 -0.79
N VAL A 298 -6.16 16.64 -0.56
CA VAL A 298 -7.52 16.51 -0.05
C VAL A 298 -7.48 15.65 1.20
N ASN A 299 -7.87 16.23 2.34
CA ASN A 299 -8.04 15.48 3.58
C ASN A 299 -9.24 14.56 3.41
N ARG A 300 -9.04 13.24 3.56
CA ARG A 300 -10.16 12.29 3.59
C ARG A 300 -10.78 12.24 4.97
N ASP A 301 -9.92 12.25 5.99
CA ASP A 301 -10.23 12.21 7.42
C ASP A 301 -9.17 13.02 8.20
N HIS A 302 -9.26 13.04 9.54
CA HIS A 302 -8.24 13.68 10.38
C HIS A 302 -6.86 12.98 10.35
N SER A 303 -6.75 11.78 9.78
CA SER A 303 -5.54 10.94 9.78
C SER A 303 -4.86 10.75 8.43
N ALA A 304 -5.51 11.07 7.31
CA ALA A 304 -4.99 10.75 5.97
C ALA A 304 -5.29 11.82 4.91
N VAL A 305 -4.33 12.00 4.01
CA VAL A 305 -4.35 12.97 2.91
C VAL A 305 -4.23 12.24 1.58
N THR A 306 -5.12 12.54 0.64
CA THR A 306 -4.96 12.15 -0.77
C THR A 306 -4.29 13.26 -1.55
N LEU A 307 -3.07 13.00 -2.01
CA LEU A 307 -2.36 13.84 -2.97
C LEU A 307 -2.70 13.41 -4.39
N ARG A 308 -3.11 14.36 -5.23
CA ARG A 308 -3.39 14.17 -6.66
C ARG A 308 -2.49 15.09 -7.47
N LEU A 309 -1.58 14.52 -8.24
CA LEU A 309 -0.84 15.25 -9.26
C LEU A 309 -1.51 14.97 -10.60
N PHE A 310 -1.83 16.01 -11.36
CA PHE A 310 -2.35 15.88 -12.72
C PHE A 310 -1.90 17.03 -13.60
N GLY A 311 -1.73 16.76 -14.90
CA GLY A 311 -1.32 17.75 -15.89
C GLY A 311 -1.45 17.22 -17.31
N PRO A 312 -1.65 18.07 -18.32
CA PRO A 312 -1.76 17.66 -19.72
C PRO A 312 -0.40 17.47 -20.41
N ASP A 313 0.67 18.07 -19.89
CA ASP A 313 2.01 17.95 -20.44
C ASP A 313 2.71 16.70 -19.90
N GLN A 314 3.09 15.78 -20.79
CA GLN A 314 3.66 14.49 -20.37
C GLN A 314 5.03 14.66 -19.70
N GLU A 315 5.91 15.48 -20.28
CA GLU A 315 7.29 15.60 -19.80
C GLU A 315 7.34 16.26 -18.42
N GLU A 316 6.66 17.39 -18.27
CA GLU A 316 6.53 18.11 -17.00
C GLU A 316 5.82 17.26 -15.95
N PHE A 317 4.78 16.52 -16.33
CA PHE A 317 4.08 15.60 -15.43
C PHE A 317 4.99 14.49 -14.92
N MET A 318 5.81 13.89 -15.78
CA MET A 318 6.71 12.80 -15.39
C MET A 318 7.83 13.29 -14.46
N GLN A 319 8.35 14.50 -14.67
CA GLN A 319 9.29 15.14 -13.75
C GLN A 319 8.63 15.43 -12.38
N ALA A 320 7.46 16.07 -12.39
CA ALA A 320 6.69 16.37 -11.17
C ALA A 320 6.33 15.10 -10.40
N ARG A 321 5.96 14.03 -11.12
CA ARG A 321 5.66 12.71 -10.55
C ARG A 321 6.85 12.10 -9.86
N LYS A 322 8.04 12.14 -10.45
CA LYS A 322 9.26 11.63 -9.81
C LYS A 322 9.56 12.38 -8.52
N CYS A 323 9.55 13.72 -8.55
CA CYS A 323 9.81 14.52 -7.34
C CYS A 323 8.77 14.24 -6.25
N LEU A 324 7.49 14.15 -6.61
CA LEU A 324 6.42 13.83 -5.66
C LEU A 324 6.56 12.43 -5.06
N ASN A 325 6.91 11.43 -5.89
CA ASN A 325 7.15 10.06 -5.42
C ASN A 325 8.28 10.01 -4.39
N VAL A 326 9.37 10.77 -4.58
CA VAL A 326 10.48 10.83 -3.60
C VAL A 326 10.01 11.42 -2.27
N LEU A 327 9.27 12.54 -2.30
CA LEU A 327 8.73 13.15 -1.08
C LEU A 327 7.78 12.21 -0.32
N VAL A 328 6.87 11.57 -1.06
CA VAL A 328 5.90 10.61 -0.52
C VAL A 328 6.58 9.36 0.01
N SER A 329 7.63 8.87 -0.65
CA SER A 329 8.31 7.63 -0.25
C SER A 329 9.29 7.83 0.90
N GLY A 330 9.73 9.07 1.12
CA GLY A 330 10.76 9.40 2.09
C GLY A 330 12.12 8.85 1.67
N GLU A 331 13.15 9.31 2.38
CA GLU A 331 14.48 8.77 2.13
C GLU A 331 14.70 7.47 2.88
N PRO A 332 15.12 6.41 2.18
CA PRO A 332 15.55 5.17 2.82
C PRO A 332 16.88 5.38 3.55
N LEU A 333 16.96 4.97 4.81
CA LEU A 333 18.22 4.94 5.53
C LEU A 333 19.01 3.69 5.18
N LEU A 334 20.19 3.89 4.61
CA LEU A 334 21.12 2.82 4.26
C LEU A 334 22.39 2.94 5.11
N VAL A 335 22.93 1.79 5.54
CA VAL A 335 24.23 1.68 6.23
C VAL A 335 25.10 0.71 5.44
N GLY A 336 26.22 1.21 4.89
CA GLY A 336 27.09 0.41 4.03
C GLY A 336 26.37 -0.13 2.78
N GLY A 337 25.44 0.64 2.22
CA GLY A 337 24.62 0.26 1.07
C GLY A 337 23.49 -0.74 1.36
N LYS A 338 23.30 -1.16 2.61
CA LYS A 338 22.20 -2.05 3.02
C LYS A 338 21.11 -1.28 3.76
N PRO A 339 19.82 -1.66 3.61
CA PRO A 339 18.73 -1.12 4.42
C PRO A 339 19.06 -1.15 5.92
N LEU A 340 18.90 -0.01 6.61
CA LEU A 340 18.99 0.05 8.05
C LEU A 340 17.76 -0.64 8.65
N TRP A 341 17.98 -1.74 9.35
CA TRP A 341 17.01 -2.35 10.25
C TRP A 341 17.70 -2.87 11.50
N ASP A 342 17.14 -2.57 12.66
CA ASP A 342 17.63 -3.04 13.96
C ASP A 342 16.50 -3.77 14.70
N PRO A 343 16.76 -4.90 15.40
CA PRO A 343 15.74 -5.60 16.20
C PRO A 343 15.06 -4.72 17.25
N TYR A 344 15.69 -3.62 17.69
CA TYR A 344 15.06 -2.64 18.56
C TYR A 344 13.76 -2.07 17.98
N PHE A 345 13.63 -1.99 16.66
CA PHE A 345 12.45 -1.46 15.98
C PHE A 345 11.21 -2.34 16.13
N ASP A 346 11.39 -3.63 16.43
CA ASP A 346 10.31 -4.57 16.70
C ASP A 346 9.76 -4.41 18.14
N LEU A 347 10.43 -3.63 19.00
CA LEU A 347 10.02 -3.40 20.38
C LEU A 347 9.08 -2.20 20.50
N GLY A 348 7.98 -2.35 21.25
CA GLY A 348 7.04 -1.26 21.54
C GLY A 348 7.68 -0.05 22.26
N SER A 349 8.83 -0.21 22.91
CA SER A 349 9.58 0.90 23.52
C SER A 349 10.14 1.87 22.48
N CYS A 350 10.44 1.40 21.26
CA CYS A 350 10.95 2.19 20.15
C CYS A 350 9.96 3.27 19.73
N GLN A 351 8.67 2.94 19.63
CA GLN A 351 7.64 3.86 19.15
C GLN A 351 7.60 5.17 19.96
N LYS A 352 7.81 5.10 21.28
CA LYS A 352 7.88 6.27 22.16
C LYS A 352 9.12 7.14 21.88
N GLN A 353 10.26 6.52 21.59
CA GLN A 353 11.49 7.24 21.25
C GLN A 353 11.43 7.87 19.85
N LEU A 354 10.89 7.15 18.86
CA LEU A 354 10.66 7.69 17.52
C LEU A 354 9.69 8.87 17.55
N THR A 355 8.61 8.79 18.33
CA THR A 355 7.68 9.92 18.50
C THR A 355 8.39 11.17 19.05
N ARG A 356 9.32 10.99 19.99
CA ARG A 356 10.12 12.10 20.54
C ARG A 356 11.09 12.67 19.50
N LEU A 357 11.78 11.82 18.74
CA LEU A 357 12.68 12.25 17.66
C LEU A 357 11.92 13.00 16.56
N ASN A 358 10.79 12.44 16.11
CA ASN A 358 9.91 13.05 15.11
C ASN A 358 9.46 14.45 15.53
N LYS A 359 8.98 14.60 16.77
CA LYS A 359 8.57 15.90 17.32
C LYS A 359 9.74 16.87 17.48
N LYS A 360 10.90 16.40 17.91
CA LYS A 360 12.08 17.24 18.17
C LYS A 360 12.63 17.87 16.88
N HIS A 361 12.65 17.10 15.80
CA HIS A 361 13.25 17.53 14.53
C HIS A 361 12.22 17.92 13.46
N ASP A 362 10.92 17.87 13.77
CA ASP A 362 9.83 18.18 12.84
C ASP A 362 9.96 17.39 11.52
N VAL A 363 10.09 16.08 11.67
CA VAL A 363 10.21 15.06 10.63
C VAL A 363 9.29 13.87 10.96
N HIS A 364 9.15 12.97 10.00
CA HIS A 364 8.57 11.65 10.25
C HIS A 364 9.58 10.55 9.93
N ILE A 365 10.06 9.87 10.97
CA ILE A 365 10.76 8.59 10.88
C ILE A 365 9.70 7.49 10.92
N GLY A 366 9.52 6.83 9.78
CA GLY A 366 8.62 5.69 9.60
C GLY A 366 9.39 4.38 9.53
N LEU A 367 8.79 3.33 10.07
CA LEU A 367 9.31 1.97 10.00
C LEU A 367 8.54 1.19 8.93
N ASP A 368 9.22 0.85 7.84
CA ASP A 368 8.68 -0.03 6.81
C ASP A 368 9.02 -1.47 7.19
N PHE A 369 8.18 -2.06 8.05
CA PHE A 369 8.34 -3.43 8.55
C PHE A 369 8.37 -4.47 7.43
N LEU A 370 7.65 -4.19 6.33
CA LEU A 370 7.61 -5.05 5.17
C LEU A 370 8.98 -5.08 4.50
N ASN A 371 9.52 -3.93 4.10
CA ASN A 371 10.82 -3.91 3.41
C ASN A 371 12.02 -3.93 4.37
N ARG A 372 11.78 -4.04 5.69
CA ARG A 372 12.78 -3.92 6.76
C ARG A 372 13.71 -2.73 6.52
N ILE A 373 13.11 -1.54 6.36
CA ILE A 373 13.85 -0.31 6.13
C ILE A 373 13.28 0.86 6.92
N VAL A 374 14.14 1.72 7.45
CA VAL A 374 13.74 2.98 8.06
C VAL A 374 13.64 4.06 6.99
N ARG A 375 12.55 4.82 6.98
CA ARG A 375 12.32 5.93 6.06
C ARG A 375 12.18 7.25 6.81
N VAL A 376 12.79 8.31 6.29
CA VAL A 376 12.71 9.65 6.91
C VAL A 376 12.11 10.66 5.93
N HIS A 377 11.05 11.32 6.37
CA HIS A 377 10.32 12.34 5.62
C HIS A 377 10.51 13.72 6.26
N GLY A 378 10.71 14.73 5.42
CA GLY A 378 10.88 16.12 5.82
C GLY A 378 11.99 16.83 5.05
N PRO A 379 12.25 18.11 5.36
CA PRO A 379 13.31 18.88 4.72
C PRO A 379 14.70 18.27 4.95
N ARG A 380 15.59 18.39 3.96
CA ARG A 380 16.95 17.80 3.97
C ARG A 380 17.71 18.03 5.27
N GLU A 381 17.81 19.29 5.70
CA GLU A 381 18.56 19.69 6.90
C GLU A 381 18.04 18.98 8.16
N ARG A 382 16.73 18.93 8.33
CA ARG A 382 16.07 18.29 9.49
C ARG A 382 16.21 16.78 9.47
N ARG A 383 16.17 16.15 8.29
CA ARG A 383 16.41 14.71 8.16
C ARG A 383 17.82 14.33 8.61
N LEU A 384 18.85 15.12 8.27
CA LEU A 384 20.22 14.84 8.69
C LEU A 384 20.36 14.86 10.22
N GLU A 385 19.75 15.84 10.90
CA GLU A 385 19.73 15.88 12.36
C GLU A 385 18.97 14.70 12.98
N ALA A 386 17.81 14.36 12.41
CA ALA A 386 17.00 13.25 12.87
C ALA A 386 17.70 11.89 12.69
N LYS A 387 18.41 11.69 11.57
CA LYS A 387 19.28 10.52 11.34
C LYS A 387 20.34 10.41 12.41
N LYS A 388 21.06 11.49 12.70
CA LYS A 388 22.07 11.51 13.76
C LYS A 388 21.44 11.13 15.11
N GLY A 389 20.29 11.72 15.45
CA GLY A 389 19.56 11.38 16.67
C GLY A 389 19.10 9.92 16.74
N LEU A 390 18.72 9.33 15.60
CA LEU A 390 18.37 7.91 15.51
C LEU A 390 19.59 7.01 15.72
N PHE A 391 20.73 7.32 15.11
CA PHE A 391 21.97 6.56 15.30
C PHE A 391 22.48 6.65 16.75
N ASP A 392 22.40 7.83 17.36
CA ASP A 392 22.75 8.00 18.78
C ASP A 392 21.81 7.19 19.69
N LEU A 393 20.52 7.11 19.35
CA LEU A 393 19.56 6.25 20.05
C LEU A 393 19.93 4.77 19.91
N LEU A 394 20.24 4.30 18.70
CA LEU A 394 20.66 2.91 18.47
C LEU A 394 21.94 2.57 19.24
N ARG A 395 22.95 3.46 19.21
CA ARG A 395 24.18 3.30 20.00
C ARG A 395 23.89 3.17 21.49
N LEU A 396 22.99 4.00 22.02
CA LEU A 396 22.57 3.92 23.41
C LEU A 396 21.88 2.59 23.71
N VAL A 397 20.97 2.15 22.85
CA VAL A 397 20.26 0.87 23.00
C VAL A 397 21.25 -0.30 22.98
N HIS A 398 22.18 -0.34 22.03
CA HIS A 398 23.20 -1.40 21.95
C HIS A 398 24.14 -1.39 23.15
N SER A 399 24.50 -0.21 23.69
CA SER A 399 25.30 -0.13 24.92
C SER A 399 24.58 -0.67 26.16
N GLN A 400 23.28 -0.89 26.06
CA GLN A 400 22.39 -1.40 27.11
C GLN A 400 21.83 -2.79 26.76
N GLN A 401 22.50 -3.53 25.87
CA GLN A 401 22.14 -4.90 25.50
C GLN A 401 23.24 -5.86 25.88
N PHE A 402 22.89 -6.89 26.63
CA PHE A 402 23.81 -7.90 27.13
C PHE A 402 23.33 -9.28 26.72
N SER A 403 24.19 -10.04 26.03
CA SER A 403 23.92 -11.43 25.71
C SER A 403 24.49 -12.32 26.80
N VAL A 404 23.61 -13.04 27.48
CA VAL A 404 23.97 -14.01 28.52
C VAL A 404 23.83 -15.42 27.95
N PRO A 405 24.86 -16.30 28.05
CA PRO A 405 24.73 -17.69 27.62
C PRO A 405 23.59 -18.40 28.35
N LEU A 406 22.87 -19.28 27.65
CA LEU A 406 21.78 -20.07 28.19
C LEU A 406 22.19 -21.56 28.29
N PRO A 407 22.72 -22.00 29.45
CA PRO A 407 23.11 -23.40 29.63
C PRO A 407 21.92 -24.33 29.47
N GLN A 408 22.12 -25.47 28.81
CA GLN A 408 21.05 -26.44 28.59
C GLN A 408 20.41 -26.94 29.90
N TYR A 409 21.22 -27.11 30.94
CA TYR A 409 20.75 -27.60 32.25
C TYR A 409 20.05 -26.55 33.11
N SER A 410 20.05 -25.27 32.71
CA SER A 410 19.21 -24.25 33.37
C SER A 410 17.82 -24.15 32.75
N LEU A 411 17.60 -24.68 31.53
CA LEU A 411 16.34 -24.60 30.81
C LEU A 411 15.18 -25.25 31.58
N HIS A 412 15.41 -26.33 32.33
CA HIS A 412 14.34 -26.94 33.11
C HIS A 412 13.78 -25.99 34.17
N GLY A 413 14.65 -25.44 35.02
CA GLY A 413 14.24 -24.49 36.05
C GLY A 413 13.69 -23.19 35.45
N LEU A 414 14.29 -22.73 34.36
CA LEU A 414 13.84 -21.53 33.66
C LEU A 414 12.44 -21.71 33.05
N LEU A 415 12.17 -22.82 32.36
CA LEU A 415 10.87 -23.06 31.72
C LEU A 415 9.78 -23.50 32.72
N ASN A 416 10.12 -23.86 33.96
CA ASN A 416 9.19 -24.22 35.03
C ASN A 416 9.07 -23.10 36.08
N GLY A 417 8.65 -21.91 35.67
CA GLY A 417 8.39 -20.79 36.59
C GLY A 417 9.57 -19.83 36.78
N GLY A 418 10.78 -20.19 36.34
CA GLY A 418 11.97 -19.35 36.45
C GLY A 418 11.94 -18.15 35.50
N LEU A 419 11.31 -18.29 34.32
CA LEU A 419 11.16 -17.22 33.35
C LEU A 419 10.21 -16.12 33.85
N GLU A 420 9.13 -16.50 34.53
CA GLU A 420 8.22 -15.56 35.19
C GLU A 420 8.93 -14.81 36.32
N GLN A 421 9.73 -15.50 37.13
CA GLN A 421 10.56 -14.85 38.15
C GLN A 421 11.55 -13.86 37.53
N LEU A 422 12.14 -14.22 36.39
CA LEU A 422 13.06 -13.37 35.66
C LEU A 422 12.35 -12.14 35.08
N TYR A 423 11.12 -12.31 34.59
CA TYR A 423 10.27 -11.21 34.14
C TYR A 423 9.84 -10.30 35.29
N ASP A 424 9.54 -10.84 36.47
CA ASP A 424 9.20 -10.06 37.65
C ASP A 424 10.40 -9.24 38.16
N ALA A 425 11.61 -9.82 38.10
CA ALA A 425 12.84 -9.17 38.55
C ALA A 425 13.33 -8.08 37.57
N ILE A 426 13.36 -8.37 36.27
CA ILE A 426 14.01 -7.52 35.27
C ILE A 426 12.99 -6.72 34.43
N GLY A 427 11.84 -7.33 34.16
CA GLY A 427 10.77 -6.83 33.31
C GLY A 427 10.62 -7.65 32.01
N PRO A 428 9.39 -8.03 31.62
CA PRO A 428 9.15 -8.92 30.47
C PRO A 428 9.61 -8.34 29.12
N THR A 429 9.61 -7.01 28.97
CA THR A 429 10.06 -6.36 27.72
C THR A 429 11.57 -6.17 27.63
N LYS A 430 12.31 -6.53 28.69
CA LYS A 430 13.76 -6.38 28.77
C LYS A 430 14.51 -7.70 28.62
N VAL A 431 13.81 -8.81 28.58
CA VAL A 431 14.40 -10.15 28.49
C VAL A 431 13.83 -10.84 27.27
N ASP A 432 14.70 -11.38 26.45
CA ASP A 432 14.35 -12.07 25.22
C ASP A 432 15.22 -13.32 25.08
N MET A 433 14.63 -14.43 24.72
CA MET A 433 15.25 -15.75 24.84
C MET A 433 15.33 -16.41 23.48
N ASP A 434 16.56 -16.59 22.99
CA ASP A 434 16.84 -17.34 21.79
C ASP A 434 17.23 -18.77 22.17
N LEU A 435 16.29 -19.69 21.98
CA LEU A 435 16.49 -21.12 22.26
C LEU A 435 17.33 -21.82 21.19
N ILE A 436 17.42 -21.25 19.99
CA ILE A 436 18.22 -21.79 18.89
C ILE A 436 19.68 -21.39 19.11
N GLY A 437 19.93 -20.08 19.29
CA GLY A 437 21.25 -19.54 19.61
C GLY A 437 21.75 -19.84 21.02
N ARG A 438 20.88 -20.35 21.90
CA ARG A 438 21.14 -20.62 23.33
C ARG A 438 21.66 -19.39 24.05
N THR A 439 20.96 -18.27 23.86
CA THR A 439 21.30 -16.99 24.48
C THR A 439 20.07 -16.31 25.05
N LEU A 440 20.27 -15.63 26.17
CA LEU A 440 19.30 -14.73 26.77
C LEU A 440 19.78 -13.29 26.54
N LEU A 441 19.03 -12.52 25.76
CA LEU A 441 19.26 -11.11 25.54
C LEU A 441 18.60 -10.30 26.67
N VAL A 442 19.43 -9.64 27.47
CA VAL A 442 19.02 -8.79 28.59
C VAL A 442 19.25 -7.32 28.23
N ARG A 443 18.21 -6.50 28.41
CA ARG A 443 18.21 -5.07 28.08
C ARG A 443 18.20 -4.22 29.36
N GLY A 444 18.93 -3.11 29.37
CA GLY A 444 18.95 -2.13 30.45
C GLY A 444 20.33 -1.95 31.10
N SER A 445 20.41 -2.03 32.42
CA SER A 445 21.63 -1.82 33.20
C SER A 445 22.47 -3.11 33.33
N GLU A 446 23.76 -2.95 33.66
CA GLU A 446 24.62 -4.09 34.03
C GLU A 446 24.05 -4.88 35.21
N GLU A 447 23.35 -4.22 36.13
CA GLU A 447 22.62 -4.87 37.23
C GLU A 447 21.57 -5.88 36.74
N ASN A 448 20.83 -5.55 35.66
CA ASN A 448 19.87 -6.50 35.09
C ASN A 448 20.59 -7.75 34.55
N LYS A 449 21.73 -7.57 33.89
CA LYS A 449 22.54 -8.67 33.36
C LYS A 449 23.06 -9.54 34.51
N GLN A 450 23.62 -8.94 35.55
CA GLN A 450 24.12 -9.67 36.72
C GLN A 450 23.00 -10.46 37.40
N ASN A 451 21.82 -9.85 37.59
CA ASN A 451 20.65 -10.53 38.13
C ASN A 451 20.23 -11.72 37.26
N ALA A 452 20.25 -11.58 35.92
CA ALA A 452 19.94 -12.67 35.01
C ALA A 452 20.96 -13.83 35.11
N GLU A 453 22.26 -13.51 35.15
CA GLU A 453 23.33 -14.50 35.30
C GLU A 453 23.20 -15.26 36.63
N GLU A 454 22.95 -14.55 37.73
CA GLU A 454 22.77 -15.14 39.06
C GLU A 454 21.55 -16.08 39.09
N MET A 455 20.41 -15.65 38.54
CA MET A 455 19.20 -16.48 38.45
C MET A 455 19.43 -17.72 37.57
N LEU A 456 20.05 -17.57 36.40
CA LEU A 456 20.36 -18.70 35.52
C LEU A 456 21.28 -19.72 36.20
N SER A 457 22.26 -19.24 36.97
CA SER A 457 23.17 -20.10 37.74
C SER A 457 22.45 -20.91 38.82
N ALA A 458 21.44 -20.32 39.46
CA ALA A 458 20.62 -20.98 40.47
C ALA A 458 19.71 -22.08 39.90
N PHE A 459 19.40 -22.02 38.59
CA PHE A 459 18.58 -23.03 37.91
C PHE A 459 19.38 -24.22 37.36
N ILE A 460 20.71 -24.17 37.38
CA ILE A 460 21.55 -25.26 36.85
C ILE A 460 21.33 -26.51 37.71
N SER A 461 20.73 -27.53 37.12
CA SER A 461 20.58 -28.86 37.72
C SER A 461 21.79 -29.75 37.39
N SER A 462 22.09 -30.72 38.26
CA SER A 462 23.20 -31.66 38.03
C SER A 462 22.90 -32.58 36.83
N PRO A 463 23.87 -32.87 35.94
CA PRO A 463 23.65 -33.71 34.76
C PRO A 463 23.43 -35.17 35.17
N GLU A 464 22.19 -35.63 35.14
CA GLU A 464 21.88 -37.06 35.31
C GLU A 464 21.91 -37.79 33.96
N GLY A 465 23.09 -37.95 33.37
CA GLY A 465 23.29 -38.78 32.18
C GLY A 465 22.61 -38.31 30.89
N ASP A 466 23.15 -38.74 29.76
CA ASP A 466 22.57 -38.51 28.43
C ASP A 466 21.74 -39.74 28.08
N ASP A 467 20.44 -39.67 28.38
CA ASP A 467 19.47 -40.72 28.06
C ASP A 467 18.51 -40.21 26.99
N ASP A 468 18.43 -40.93 25.87
CA ASP A 468 17.58 -40.63 24.71
C ASP A 468 16.07 -40.56 25.05
N SER A 469 15.67 -41.02 26.24
CA SER A 469 14.29 -40.93 26.72
C SER A 469 13.88 -39.53 27.23
N ARG A 470 14.83 -38.59 27.31
CA ARG A 470 14.60 -37.24 27.88
C ARG A 470 14.16 -36.22 26.83
N CYS A 471 13.49 -35.16 27.30
CA CYS A 471 13.12 -34.01 26.49
C CYS A 471 14.39 -33.32 25.96
N SER A 472 14.50 -33.15 24.64
CA SER A 472 15.67 -32.56 23.99
C SER A 472 15.85 -31.06 24.25
N LEU A 473 14.88 -30.39 24.87
CA LEU A 473 15.00 -28.99 25.32
C LEU A 473 15.35 -28.88 26.81
N CYS A 474 14.52 -29.42 27.70
CA CYS A 474 14.69 -29.25 29.15
C CYS A 474 15.46 -30.38 29.85
N CYS A 475 15.84 -31.43 29.13
CA CYS A 475 16.60 -32.59 29.65
C CYS A 475 15.95 -33.37 30.80
N VAL A 476 14.62 -33.30 30.91
CA VAL A 476 13.80 -34.06 31.88
C VAL A 476 12.84 -34.98 31.13
N LEU A 477 12.29 -35.99 31.82
CA LEU A 477 11.26 -36.87 31.25
C LEU A 477 10.10 -36.05 30.66
N PRO A 478 9.74 -36.25 29.37
CA PRO A 478 8.73 -35.44 28.70
C PRO A 478 7.34 -35.49 29.34
N VAL A 479 6.77 -34.32 29.66
CA VAL A 479 5.36 -34.18 30.05
C VAL A 479 4.50 -33.93 28.82
N ASN A 480 3.41 -34.69 28.65
CA ASN A 480 2.59 -34.68 27.43
C ASN A 480 3.48 -34.82 26.18
N GLN A 481 4.24 -35.91 26.13
CA GLN A 481 5.30 -36.18 25.16
C GLN A 481 4.85 -35.94 23.71
N VAL A 482 5.70 -35.24 22.96
CA VAL A 482 5.64 -35.14 21.50
C VAL A 482 6.91 -35.75 20.93
N ALA A 483 6.76 -36.77 20.09
CA ALA A 483 7.86 -37.39 19.36
C ALA A 483 7.93 -36.79 17.95
N LEU A 484 9.10 -36.30 17.56
CA LEU A 484 9.35 -35.86 16.19
C LEU A 484 9.72 -37.07 15.30
N PRO A 485 9.53 -37.00 13.97
CA PRO A 485 9.92 -38.10 13.07
C PRO A 485 11.41 -38.42 13.07
N CYS A 486 12.26 -37.49 13.51
CA CYS A 486 13.69 -37.73 13.70
C CYS A 486 14.01 -38.56 14.97
N GLY A 487 13.01 -38.97 15.76
CA GLY A 487 13.17 -39.80 16.95
C GLY A 487 13.25 -39.00 18.26
N HIS A 488 13.57 -37.71 18.20
CA HIS A 488 13.73 -36.87 19.39
C HIS A 488 12.41 -36.52 20.08
N LEU A 489 12.47 -36.43 21.41
CA LEU A 489 11.32 -36.25 22.29
C LEU A 489 11.28 -34.84 22.90
N TYR A 490 10.09 -34.27 23.03
CA TYR A 490 9.89 -32.98 23.68
C TYR A 490 8.69 -33.03 24.63
N CYS A 491 8.72 -32.25 25.71
CA CYS A 491 7.47 -31.85 26.39
C CYS A 491 6.63 -31.02 25.42
N ARG A 492 5.30 -31.16 25.45
CA ARG A 492 4.42 -30.32 24.61
C ARG A 492 4.66 -28.81 24.84
N SER A 493 4.82 -28.38 26.08
CA SER A 493 5.11 -26.98 26.43
C SER A 493 6.50 -26.53 25.95
N CYS A 494 7.51 -27.37 26.10
CA CYS A 494 8.86 -27.08 25.59
C CYS A 494 8.86 -26.87 24.08
N LEU A 495 8.15 -27.71 23.34
CA LEU A 495 8.05 -27.58 21.89
C LEU A 495 7.24 -26.33 21.48
N HIS A 496 6.19 -25.98 22.23
CA HIS A 496 5.44 -24.73 22.05
C HIS A 496 6.34 -23.49 22.18
N ILE A 497 7.12 -23.41 23.27
CA ILE A 497 8.05 -22.30 23.50
C ILE A 497 9.15 -22.26 22.43
N LEU A 498 9.70 -23.42 22.03
CA LEU A 498 10.66 -23.50 20.94
C LEU A 498 10.10 -22.92 19.64
N ILE A 499 8.88 -23.31 19.26
CA ILE A 499 8.24 -22.82 18.04
C ILE A 499 8.03 -21.31 18.12
N ASN A 500 7.49 -20.79 19.23
CA ASN A 500 7.28 -19.35 19.40
C ASN A 500 8.59 -18.56 19.41
N SER A 501 9.67 -19.10 19.98
CA SER A 501 10.99 -18.45 19.95
C SER A 501 11.61 -18.36 18.54
N ALA A 502 11.17 -19.21 17.61
CA ALA A 502 11.64 -19.19 16.23
C ALA A 502 10.89 -18.16 15.35
N ILE A 503 9.73 -17.66 15.79
CA ILE A 503 8.93 -16.70 15.03
C ILE A 503 9.62 -15.34 15.05
N GLY A 504 10.00 -14.83 13.88
CA GLY A 504 10.66 -13.55 13.79
C GLY A 504 11.25 -13.22 12.41
N PRO A 505 11.95 -12.08 12.28
CA PRO A 505 12.53 -11.60 11.02
C PRO A 505 13.49 -12.58 10.34
N THR A 506 14.20 -13.38 11.14
CA THR A 506 15.24 -14.31 10.69
C THR A 506 14.72 -15.73 10.52
N PHE A 507 13.39 -15.90 10.40
CA PHE A 507 12.77 -17.21 10.27
C PHE A 507 13.41 -18.03 9.14
N ALA A 508 13.97 -19.18 9.51
CA ALA A 508 14.68 -20.09 8.60
C ALA A 508 14.09 -21.52 8.63
N GLY A 509 12.85 -21.63 9.11
CA GLY A 509 12.13 -22.89 9.29
C GLY A 509 12.27 -23.47 10.70
N LEU A 510 11.20 -24.14 11.15
CA LEU A 510 11.16 -24.85 12.42
C LEU A 510 11.97 -26.15 12.34
N LYS A 511 13.02 -26.26 13.16
CA LYS A 511 13.95 -27.39 13.16
C LYS A 511 14.08 -28.01 14.55
N CYS A 512 14.40 -29.30 14.58
CA CYS A 512 14.79 -30.00 15.79
C CYS A 512 16.19 -29.55 16.23
N ILE A 513 16.31 -29.09 17.48
CA ILE A 513 17.55 -28.61 18.10
C ILE A 513 18.23 -29.64 19.01
N ALA A 514 17.78 -30.90 18.93
CA ALA A 514 18.37 -31.98 19.72
C ALA A 514 19.85 -32.15 19.34
N LYS A 515 20.69 -32.37 20.35
CA LYS A 515 22.10 -32.70 20.15
C LYS A 515 22.22 -34.14 19.68
N VAL A 516 23.06 -34.36 18.68
CA VAL A 516 23.39 -35.67 18.13
C VAL A 516 24.88 -35.88 18.27
N HIS A 517 25.25 -36.97 18.92
CA HIS A 517 26.63 -37.44 19.04
C HIS A 517 26.97 -38.29 17.81
N SER A 518 27.89 -37.83 16.96
CA SER A 518 28.38 -38.68 15.85
C SER A 518 29.21 -39.82 16.40
N VAL A 519 28.90 -41.05 15.98
CA VAL A 519 29.55 -42.28 16.45
C VAL A 519 30.85 -42.59 15.68
N ASP A 520 31.17 -41.79 14.65
CA ASP A 520 32.11 -42.19 13.59
C ASP A 520 33.43 -41.38 13.47
N ASP A 521 33.80 -40.49 14.41
CA ASP A 521 35.10 -39.81 14.33
C ASP A 521 35.87 -39.91 15.66
N ASP A 522 37.11 -40.42 15.57
CA ASP A 522 38.17 -40.48 16.60
C ASP A 522 38.64 -39.07 17.07
N ASP A 523 37.82 -38.03 16.87
CA ASP A 523 38.10 -36.65 17.24
C ASP A 523 37.00 -36.16 18.21
N ASP A 524 37.42 -35.77 19.42
CA ASP A 524 36.63 -35.49 20.63
C ASP A 524 35.79 -34.19 20.54
N SER A 525 35.23 -33.86 19.35
CA SER A 525 34.68 -32.54 19.05
C SER A 525 33.29 -32.51 18.37
N GLY A 526 32.66 -33.65 18.08
CA GLY A 526 31.51 -33.70 17.16
C GLY A 526 30.10 -33.67 17.79
N VAL A 527 29.75 -32.72 18.66
CA VAL A 527 28.31 -32.52 19.01
C VAL A 527 27.64 -31.65 17.95
N SER A 528 26.74 -32.24 17.17
CA SER A 528 25.98 -31.53 16.12
C SER A 528 24.49 -31.41 16.47
N GLU A 529 23.76 -30.53 15.80
CA GLU A 529 22.30 -30.40 15.97
C GLU A 529 21.56 -31.21 14.91
N CYS A 530 20.52 -31.95 15.31
CA CYS A 530 19.71 -32.79 14.43
C CYS A 530 19.22 -32.03 13.19
N SER A 531 18.73 -30.79 13.35
CA SER A 531 18.31 -29.90 12.28
C SER A 531 17.16 -30.39 11.39
N ALA A 532 16.53 -31.53 11.72
CA ALA A 532 15.39 -32.06 10.99
C ALA A 532 14.17 -31.11 11.09
N PHE A 533 13.49 -30.86 9.97
CA PHE A 533 12.33 -29.98 9.95
C PHE A 533 11.14 -30.55 10.72
N ILE A 534 10.51 -29.70 11.53
CA ILE A 534 9.30 -30.06 12.28
C ILE A 534 8.11 -30.14 11.30
N PRO A 535 7.39 -31.28 11.23
CA PRO A 535 6.27 -31.44 10.30
C PRO A 535 5.10 -30.49 10.57
N HIS A 536 4.39 -30.13 9.49
CA HIS A 536 3.20 -29.26 9.53
C HIS A 536 2.17 -29.67 10.57
N GLN A 537 1.81 -30.95 10.60
CA GLN A 537 0.81 -31.47 11.52
C GLN A 537 1.20 -31.29 13.00
N ILE A 538 2.49 -31.31 13.33
CA ILE A 538 2.95 -31.22 14.72
C ILE A 538 2.79 -29.79 15.25
N PHE A 539 3.30 -28.78 14.53
CA PHE A 539 3.19 -27.40 15.04
C PHE A 539 1.74 -26.89 15.01
N MET A 540 0.92 -27.30 14.05
CA MET A 540 -0.51 -26.95 14.01
C MET A 540 -1.31 -27.53 15.19
N GLN A 541 -0.88 -28.66 15.75
CA GLN A 541 -1.52 -29.23 16.94
C GLN A 541 -1.05 -28.57 18.24
N ILE A 542 0.07 -27.84 18.21
CA ILE A 542 0.71 -27.27 19.39
C ILE A 542 0.27 -25.82 19.60
N LEU A 543 0.22 -25.05 18.51
CA LEU A 543 -0.08 -23.63 18.50
C LEU A 543 -1.59 -23.36 18.48
N SER A 544 -2.00 -22.22 19.05
CA SER A 544 -3.32 -21.63 18.86
C SER A 544 -3.50 -21.05 17.45
N GLU A 545 -4.73 -20.72 17.06
CA GLU A 545 -5.01 -20.14 15.73
C GLU A 545 -4.28 -18.80 15.48
N GLU A 546 -4.15 -17.97 16.52
CA GLU A 546 -3.42 -16.70 16.45
C GLU A 546 -1.92 -16.93 16.24
N GLU A 547 -1.30 -17.80 17.05
CA GLU A 547 0.13 -18.13 16.92
C GLU A 547 0.45 -18.82 15.59
N GLN A 548 -0.49 -19.61 15.05
CA GLN A 548 -0.35 -20.18 13.71
C GLN A 548 -0.32 -19.09 12.65
N HIS A 549 -1.15 -18.06 12.77
CA HIS A 549 -1.13 -16.93 11.85
C HIS A 549 0.23 -16.22 11.86
N ASP A 550 0.73 -15.89 13.05
CA ASP A 550 2.01 -15.18 13.24
C ASP A 550 3.21 -15.98 12.69
N LEU A 551 3.23 -17.31 12.94
CA LEU A 551 4.24 -18.22 12.40
C LEU A 551 4.23 -18.21 10.87
N LEU A 552 3.04 -18.40 10.27
CA LEU A 552 2.90 -18.53 8.82
C LEU A 552 3.15 -17.20 8.11
N GLU A 553 2.77 -16.07 8.71
CA GLU A 553 3.07 -14.73 8.20
C GLU A 553 4.58 -14.45 8.26
N SER A 554 5.22 -14.67 9.41
CA SER A 554 6.67 -14.46 9.56
C SER A 554 7.47 -15.30 8.57
N SER A 555 7.07 -16.56 8.41
CA SER A 555 7.66 -17.48 7.44
C SER A 555 7.47 -17.02 5.99
N PHE A 556 6.26 -16.56 5.64
CA PHE A 556 5.97 -16.01 4.33
C PHE A 556 6.82 -14.76 4.03
N LEU A 557 6.89 -13.80 4.95
CA LEU A 557 7.67 -12.58 4.77
C LEU A 557 9.16 -12.89 4.59
N ALA A 558 9.72 -13.78 5.43
CA ALA A 558 11.10 -14.23 5.29
C ALA A 558 11.35 -14.90 3.93
N TYR A 559 10.42 -15.73 3.46
CA TYR A 559 10.49 -16.40 2.16
C TYR A 559 10.53 -15.42 0.98
N ILE A 560 9.69 -14.38 1.01
CA ILE A 560 9.65 -13.34 -0.03
C ILE A 560 10.95 -12.52 -0.03
N HIS A 561 11.46 -12.15 1.15
CA HIS A 561 12.71 -11.36 1.26
C HIS A 561 13.95 -12.10 0.78
N GLN A 562 13.97 -13.42 0.92
CA GLN A 562 15.06 -14.26 0.44
C GLN A 562 15.01 -14.49 -1.08
N ARG A 563 13.93 -14.07 -1.76
CA ARG A 563 13.69 -14.33 -3.20
C ARG A 563 13.31 -13.07 -3.99
N PRO A 564 14.14 -12.01 -3.99
CA PRO A 564 13.86 -10.76 -4.72
C PRO A 564 13.83 -10.89 -6.25
N ASP A 565 14.36 -12.00 -6.78
CA ASP A 565 14.31 -12.32 -8.21
C ASP A 565 13.01 -13.05 -8.61
N GLU A 566 12.31 -13.63 -7.63
CA GLU A 566 11.03 -14.35 -7.84
C GLU A 566 9.82 -13.50 -7.49
N PHE A 567 9.95 -12.64 -6.48
CA PHE A 567 8.86 -11.83 -5.97
C PHE A 567 9.29 -10.39 -5.69
N PHE A 568 8.34 -9.46 -5.78
CA PHE A 568 8.53 -8.09 -5.32
C PHE A 568 7.24 -7.54 -4.71
N TYR A 569 7.37 -6.63 -3.74
CA TYR A 569 6.21 -5.94 -3.17
C TYR A 569 5.71 -4.82 -4.07
N CYS A 570 4.45 -4.45 -3.90
CA CYS A 570 3.91 -3.24 -4.47
C CYS A 570 4.86 -2.04 -4.18
N PRO A 571 5.23 -1.23 -5.17
CA PRO A 571 6.08 -0.06 -4.96
C PRO A 571 5.38 1.07 -4.18
N THR A 572 4.09 0.93 -3.87
CA THR A 572 3.38 1.86 -2.98
C THR A 572 3.81 1.57 -1.55
N VAL A 573 4.35 2.58 -0.86
CA VAL A 573 4.85 2.43 0.53
C VAL A 573 3.75 1.87 1.44
N TYR A 574 4.13 0.95 2.33
CA TYR A 574 3.26 0.21 3.25
C TYR A 574 2.23 -0.73 2.61
N CYS A 575 2.25 -0.92 1.28
CA CYS A 575 1.38 -1.89 0.64
C CYS A 575 1.97 -3.30 0.72
N THR A 576 1.20 -4.25 1.27
CA THR A 576 1.59 -5.65 1.52
C THR A 576 1.42 -6.57 0.32
N SER A 577 0.88 -6.08 -0.80
CA SER A 577 0.65 -6.91 -1.99
C SER A 577 1.97 -7.36 -2.61
N VAL A 578 2.06 -8.66 -2.92
CA VAL A 578 3.21 -9.30 -3.56
C VAL A 578 2.89 -9.64 -5.01
N PHE A 579 3.87 -9.40 -5.89
CA PHE A 579 3.79 -9.64 -7.33
C PHE A 579 4.94 -10.55 -7.78
N PRO A 580 4.73 -11.35 -8.84
CA PRO A 580 5.79 -12.16 -9.43
C PRO A 580 6.81 -11.26 -10.15
N ALA A 581 8.10 -11.49 -9.91
CA ALA A 581 9.20 -10.75 -10.50
C ALA A 581 9.77 -11.38 -11.78
N GLN A 582 9.55 -12.69 -11.95
CA GLN A 582 10.01 -13.44 -13.12
C GLN A 582 9.11 -13.20 -14.32
N ASN A 583 9.70 -13.29 -15.52
CA ASN A 583 8.99 -13.28 -16.79
C ASN A 583 7.97 -12.13 -16.93
N PRO A 584 8.35 -10.87 -16.63
CA PRO A 584 7.41 -9.76 -16.72
C PRO A 584 6.95 -9.59 -18.16
N ILE A 585 5.64 -9.62 -18.37
CA ILE A 585 5.04 -9.41 -19.69
C ILE A 585 5.40 -8.00 -20.18
N PRO A 586 6.14 -7.84 -21.29
CA PRO A 586 6.49 -6.53 -21.80
C PRO A 586 5.24 -5.71 -22.12
N GLY A 587 5.18 -4.48 -21.62
CA GLY A 587 4.03 -3.60 -21.81
C GLY A 587 2.80 -3.94 -20.95
N ALA A 588 2.86 -4.95 -20.07
CA ALA A 588 1.79 -5.17 -19.12
C ALA A 588 1.79 -4.13 -18.00
N MET A 589 0.60 -3.92 -17.44
CA MET A 589 0.37 -3.19 -16.21
C MET A 589 -0.44 -4.07 -15.26
N LEU A 590 0.00 -4.14 -14.00
CA LEU A 590 -0.67 -4.90 -12.95
C LEU A 590 -1.40 -3.93 -12.02
N ARG A 591 -2.68 -4.16 -11.74
CA ARG A 591 -3.45 -3.39 -10.76
C ARG A 591 -3.31 -4.05 -9.41
N CYS A 592 -2.79 -3.30 -8.44
CA CYS A 592 -2.72 -3.77 -7.08
C CYS A 592 -4.11 -3.99 -6.47
N PRO A 593 -4.39 -5.15 -5.87
CA PRO A 593 -5.72 -5.42 -5.30
C PRO A 593 -5.92 -4.67 -3.99
N THR A 594 -4.84 -4.38 -3.25
CA THR A 594 -4.89 -3.64 -1.98
C THR A 594 -4.98 -2.14 -2.18
N CYS A 595 -4.06 -1.54 -2.94
CA CYS A 595 -3.98 -0.07 -3.08
C CYS A 595 -4.55 0.47 -4.40
N SER A 596 -4.97 -0.40 -5.33
CA SER A 596 -5.44 -0.01 -6.68
C SER A 596 -4.44 0.73 -7.57
N THR A 597 -3.19 0.89 -7.14
CA THR A 597 -2.13 1.48 -7.97
C THR A 597 -1.77 0.54 -9.12
N TRP A 598 -1.59 1.11 -10.31
CA TRP A 598 -1.03 0.40 -11.46
C TRP A 598 0.48 0.29 -11.34
N ILE A 599 1.02 -0.88 -11.64
CA ILE A 599 2.43 -1.26 -11.48
C ILE A 599 2.97 -1.73 -12.81
N CYS A 600 4.20 -1.33 -13.15
CA CYS A 600 4.94 -1.87 -14.26
C CYS A 600 5.73 -3.09 -13.76
N PRO A 601 5.42 -4.33 -14.19
CA PRO A 601 6.13 -5.53 -13.75
C PRO A 601 7.57 -5.56 -14.28
N SER A 602 7.85 -4.95 -15.44
CA SER A 602 9.19 -4.96 -16.06
C SER A 602 10.22 -4.15 -15.27
N CYS A 603 9.85 -2.99 -14.72
CA CYS A 603 10.76 -2.16 -13.92
C CYS A 603 10.43 -2.13 -12.42
N ARG A 604 9.34 -2.80 -12.01
CA ARG A 604 8.86 -2.91 -10.61
C ARG A 604 8.49 -1.57 -9.97
N ALA A 605 8.26 -0.54 -10.77
CA ALA A 605 7.83 0.79 -10.33
C ALA A 605 6.32 0.99 -10.53
N THR A 606 5.79 2.10 -10.00
CA THR A 606 4.42 2.53 -10.36
C THR A 606 4.33 2.74 -11.87
N PHE A 607 3.25 2.29 -12.49
CA PHE A 607 3.10 2.24 -13.94
C PHE A 607 3.27 3.63 -14.56
N HIS A 608 4.20 3.76 -15.48
CA HIS A 608 4.60 5.02 -16.10
C HIS A 608 3.98 5.12 -17.50
N GLU A 609 2.78 5.69 -17.56
CA GLU A 609 2.05 5.88 -18.81
C GLU A 609 2.92 6.62 -19.84
N SER A 610 2.83 6.16 -21.10
CA SER A 610 3.45 6.74 -22.30
C SER A 610 4.98 6.90 -22.29
N LEU A 611 5.69 6.32 -21.32
CA LEU A 611 7.15 6.14 -21.33
C LEU A 611 7.49 4.65 -21.20
N ASP A 612 8.51 4.21 -21.93
CA ASP A 612 9.14 2.91 -21.65
C ASP A 612 9.95 2.96 -20.34
N CYS A 613 10.41 1.79 -19.89
CA CYS A 613 11.14 1.67 -18.64
C CYS A 613 12.50 2.39 -18.64
N GLU A 614 13.17 2.49 -19.80
CA GLU A 614 14.49 3.11 -19.91
C GLU A 614 14.37 4.63 -19.84
N LEU A 615 13.44 5.20 -20.61
CA LEU A 615 13.11 6.62 -20.58
C LEU A 615 12.59 7.00 -19.21
N TYR A 616 11.71 6.20 -18.60
CA TYR A 616 11.24 6.45 -17.25
C TYR A 616 12.40 6.53 -16.25
N LYS A 617 13.36 5.60 -16.31
CA LYS A 617 14.57 5.67 -15.46
C LYS A 617 15.41 6.92 -15.77
N ALA A 618 15.56 7.25 -17.05
CA ALA A 618 16.37 8.38 -17.52
C ALA A 618 15.77 9.76 -17.25
N VAL A 619 14.46 9.89 -16.96
CA VAL A 619 13.85 11.19 -16.62
C VAL A 619 14.65 11.82 -15.48
N SER A 620 15.29 12.96 -15.75
CA SER A 620 16.08 13.66 -14.76
C SER A 620 15.18 14.19 -13.65
N MET A 621 15.47 13.83 -12.41
CA MET A 621 15.01 14.64 -11.27
C MET A 621 15.82 15.93 -11.17
N ASP A 622 15.20 16.95 -10.59
CA ASP A 622 15.89 18.16 -10.14
C ASP A 622 17.01 17.79 -9.16
N SER A 623 18.12 18.53 -9.18
CA SER A 623 19.32 18.25 -8.36
C SER A 623 19.02 18.18 -6.86
N GLU A 624 18.13 19.03 -6.36
CA GLU A 624 17.70 19.04 -4.94
C GLU A 624 16.98 17.75 -4.51
N PHE A 625 16.31 17.05 -5.43
CA PHE A 625 15.63 15.77 -5.17
C PHE A 625 16.48 14.56 -5.55
N LYS A 626 17.40 14.70 -6.52
CA LYS A 626 18.41 13.67 -6.86
C LYS A 626 19.31 13.35 -5.68
N GLU A 627 19.69 14.34 -4.88
CA GLU A 627 20.52 14.10 -3.69
C GLU A 627 19.79 13.22 -2.65
N GLN A 628 18.45 13.30 -2.53
CA GLN A 628 17.66 12.42 -1.66
C GLN A 628 17.60 10.97 -2.16
N GLU A 629 17.80 10.73 -3.46
CA GLU A 629 17.86 9.40 -4.07
C GLU A 629 19.28 8.81 -4.00
N GLN A 630 20.33 9.64 -4.07
CA GLN A 630 21.73 9.22 -4.13
C GLN A 630 22.42 9.07 -2.75
N GLU A 631 21.95 9.75 -1.71
CA GLU A 631 22.56 9.70 -0.36
C GLU A 631 22.48 8.34 0.35
N GLY A 632 21.67 7.41 -0.16
CA GLY A 632 21.69 6.02 0.31
C GLY A 632 23.01 5.27 -0.01
N SER A 633 23.89 5.85 -0.82
CA SER A 633 25.14 5.19 -1.27
C SER A 633 26.43 5.71 -0.62
N GLU A 634 26.36 6.73 0.25
CA GLU A 634 27.56 7.22 0.91
C GLU A 634 28.01 6.26 2.03
N PRO A 635 29.30 5.85 2.06
CA PRO A 635 29.83 5.07 3.16
C PRO A 635 29.80 5.93 4.43
N CYS A 636 29.14 5.43 5.47
CA CYS A 636 29.24 6.03 6.80
C CYS A 636 30.72 6.08 7.19
N VAL A 637 31.24 7.30 7.29
CA VAL A 637 32.57 7.58 7.81
C VAL A 637 32.60 7.16 9.28
N ASP A 638 33.63 6.37 9.58
CA ASP A 638 34.20 5.96 10.87
C ASP A 638 33.36 5.09 11.83
N ARG A 639 33.74 3.80 11.82
CA ARG A 639 33.70 2.90 12.96
C ARG A 639 34.57 3.47 14.09
N GLN A 640 33.97 3.68 15.27
CA GLN A 640 34.57 3.39 16.57
C GLN A 640 33.50 2.83 17.50
#